data_AF-A0A9W6Q3B4-F1
#
_entry.id   AF-A0A9W6Q3B4-F1
#
_cell.length_a   1.000
_cell.length_b   1.000
_cell.length_c   1.000
_cell.angle_alpha   90.00
_cell.angle_beta   90.00
_cell.angle_gamma   90.00
#
_symmetry.space_group_name_H-M   'P 1'
#
loop_
_entity.id
_entity.type
_entity.pdbx_description
1 polymer ?
#
loop_
_entity_poly.entity_id
_entity_poly.type
_entity_poly.pdbx_seq_one_letter_code
_entity_poly.pdbx_strand_id
1 'polypeptide(L)'
;MNPPDRILAAPPTPAPATAPPETPAPTLASATTPPESPATAATPPGPATADRRALAARLLAARRQATAVRGVPRLPRDGRPVVCSAEQRRLWLAERIGGPVASPPVTAGLALEGPLDLDRLTAALAAVVDRHPVLRTRYAEVDGEPVQFRPEEPLTAARASSLIDFLDLSFAPEPEREALAAALAVEAGGYRFDLATGPMLRLTVLRLAADRHRLLLVCHHIAADARSADLLTAELATAYRTDDTPPADGTPSPTGTAPPRAGTTPPPADDRPQYADYAAWSRSRLDRVLPERLAYWRHLLDGAPPVLELGLETPESPGGSDRRTATVSARVPGAVVERLRAVGDGARLTGHTVLLAGFLVLLARCAGRREVTVGVVSGGRPHPELDAVVGCFTDLLPLRVSLADDPAFRAFAPRVREALAAGLAQAAPFDRIVSAVAPRRAPGVHPLFQVLFVERTEVAADGPGAGWGPELDAAPWGQEVDGSAYDLVLAAGVGPEGAELVLTYPCERFARTAVAGFADALVELLALLAERPEAALSGVRTAGPWRPPVPPPTRPARPARPTAPTAPTAPTAPGAPTAAERPGAECPEAEREPAGPVAELRALWGEVLGREGVGDHDDLFAHGGDSLAVVRIAARIVERFGVDVPASAFFESPTPAGFGAVLARLTEEQQHA
;
A
#
# COMPACT_ATOMS: atom_id res chain seq x y z
N MET A 1 -19.37 -29.42 55.09
CA MET A 1 -19.38 -28.51 56.27
C MET A 1 -20.57 -27.57 56.08
N ASN A 2 -21.38 -27.32 57.12
CA ASN A 2 -22.80 -26.92 56.97
C ASN A 2 -23.08 -25.45 57.44
N PRO A 3 -24.34 -24.92 57.54
CA PRO A 3 -24.73 -23.64 56.93
C PRO A 3 -25.28 -22.67 58.04
N PRO A 4 -26.54 -22.12 58.13
CA PRO A 4 -27.69 -21.89 57.21
C PRO A 4 -27.57 -20.47 56.57
N ASP A 5 -28.53 -19.57 56.34
CA ASP A 5 -30.01 -19.40 56.51
C ASP A 5 -30.47 -18.32 55.47
N ARG A 6 -31.73 -17.90 55.22
CA ARG A 6 -33.05 -18.10 55.87
C ARG A 6 -34.20 -17.99 54.84
N ILE A 7 -35.37 -18.54 55.19
CA ILE A 7 -36.58 -18.71 54.33
C ILE A 7 -37.74 -17.78 54.81
N LEU A 8 -38.85 -17.71 54.02
CA LEU A 8 -40.26 -17.30 54.32
C LEU A 8 -40.72 -15.98 53.64
N ALA A 9 -41.99 -15.77 53.24
CA ALA A 9 -43.11 -16.66 52.89
C ALA A 9 -44.27 -15.84 52.21
N ALA A 10 -45.19 -16.52 51.52
CA ALA A 10 -46.56 -16.04 51.18
C ALA A 10 -47.57 -16.67 52.19
N PRO A 11 -48.93 -16.47 52.16
CA PRO A 11 -49.86 -15.86 51.18
C PRO A 11 -50.86 -14.88 51.92
N PRO A 12 -52.20 -14.76 51.69
CA PRO A 12 -53.11 -15.13 50.58
C PRO A 12 -54.11 -14.03 50.11
N THR A 13 -54.97 -14.40 49.14
CA THR A 13 -56.11 -13.64 48.60
C THR A 13 -57.45 -14.05 49.24
N PRO A 14 -58.50 -13.21 49.20
CA PRO A 14 -59.88 -13.68 48.96
C PRO A 14 -60.63 -12.89 47.86
N ALA A 15 -61.79 -13.39 47.42
CA ALA A 15 -62.53 -12.90 46.24
C ALA A 15 -63.99 -12.43 46.53
N PRO A 16 -65.04 -12.64 45.69
CA PRO A 16 -65.61 -11.54 44.88
C PRO A 16 -67.14 -11.33 45.03
N ALA A 17 -67.72 -10.34 44.32
CA ALA A 17 -69.17 -10.10 44.26
C ALA A 17 -69.70 -9.61 42.88
N THR A 18 -70.43 -10.51 42.20
CA THR A 18 -71.73 -10.34 41.46
C THR A 18 -72.06 -9.14 40.53
N ALA A 19 -72.57 -9.46 39.33
CA ALA A 19 -73.38 -8.60 38.43
C ALA A 19 -74.91 -8.77 38.70
N PRO A 20 -75.86 -8.03 38.05
CA PRO A 20 -76.35 -8.29 36.67
C PRO A 20 -76.81 -6.98 35.90
N PRO A 21 -77.77 -6.94 34.93
CA PRO A 21 -77.62 -7.36 33.51
C PRO A 21 -78.18 -6.40 32.40
N GLU A 22 -77.93 -6.77 31.12
CA GLU A 22 -78.80 -6.70 29.90
C GLU A 22 -79.29 -5.38 29.19
N THR A 23 -78.71 -5.11 27.99
CA THR A 23 -79.35 -4.68 26.69
C THR A 23 -80.20 -3.39 26.54
N PRO A 24 -80.53 -2.90 25.30
CA PRO A 24 -79.79 -2.82 24.03
C PRO A 24 -79.77 -1.37 23.42
N ALA A 25 -79.22 -1.18 22.20
CA ALA A 25 -79.22 0.10 21.46
C ALA A 25 -80.53 0.36 20.67
N PRO A 26 -80.85 1.60 20.19
CA PRO A 26 -80.42 2.00 18.83
C PRO A 26 -80.31 3.52 18.46
N THR A 27 -79.72 3.77 17.27
CA THR A 27 -80.01 4.85 16.26
C THR A 27 -79.63 6.36 16.41
N LEU A 28 -79.07 6.87 15.29
CA LEU A 28 -79.28 8.18 14.61
C LEU A 28 -78.66 9.51 15.12
N ALA A 29 -77.48 9.81 14.54
CA ALA A 29 -77.20 10.93 13.62
C ALA A 29 -77.10 12.42 14.08
N SER A 30 -76.03 13.06 13.56
CA SER A 30 -75.90 14.48 13.18
C SER A 30 -75.74 15.59 14.24
N ALA A 31 -74.49 16.03 14.49
CA ALA A 31 -74.12 17.46 14.58
C ALA A 31 -72.59 17.72 14.48
N THR A 32 -72.20 18.52 13.48
CA THR A 32 -71.13 19.54 13.45
C THR A 32 -69.73 19.29 14.08
N THR A 33 -68.71 19.25 13.21
CA THR A 33 -67.27 19.23 13.53
C THR A 33 -66.67 20.64 13.70
N PRO A 34 -65.82 20.90 14.72
CA PRO A 34 -64.75 21.90 14.69
C PRO A 34 -63.39 21.24 14.31
N PRO A 35 -62.44 21.96 13.70
CA PRO A 35 -61.31 21.35 12.99
C PRO A 35 -60.18 20.84 13.90
N GLU A 36 -59.65 19.65 13.59
CA GLU A 36 -58.35 19.17 14.10
C GLU A 36 -57.17 19.67 13.25
N SER A 37 -56.02 19.84 13.89
CA SER A 37 -54.75 20.18 13.22
C SER A 37 -54.26 19.02 12.34
N PRO A 38 -53.56 19.30 11.21
CA PRO A 38 -53.08 18.25 10.32
C PRO A 38 -51.96 17.43 10.98
N ALA A 39 -52.26 16.18 11.31
CA ALA A 39 -51.23 15.19 11.65
C ALA A 39 -50.37 14.90 10.41
N THR A 40 -49.06 15.13 10.50
CA THR A 40 -48.13 14.97 9.38
C THR A 40 -48.01 13.50 8.98
N ALA A 41 -48.74 13.09 7.94
CA ALA A 41 -48.64 11.74 7.40
C ALA A 41 -47.21 11.44 6.95
N ALA A 42 -46.62 10.36 7.47
CA ALA A 42 -45.28 9.95 7.11
C ALA A 42 -45.26 9.44 5.66
N THR A 43 -44.65 10.23 4.75
CA THR A 43 -44.47 9.85 3.35
C THR A 43 -43.76 8.50 3.25
N PRO A 44 -44.32 7.50 2.53
CA PRO A 44 -43.64 6.22 2.36
C PRO A 44 -42.31 6.42 1.61
N PRO A 45 -41.27 5.62 1.92
CA PRO A 45 -39.96 5.76 1.30
C PRO A 45 -40.04 5.57 -0.21
N GLY A 46 -39.60 6.59 -0.97
CA GLY A 46 -39.67 6.59 -2.43
C GLY A 46 -38.87 5.44 -3.08
N PRO A 47 -39.27 5.00 -4.30
CA PRO A 47 -38.89 3.71 -4.89
C PRO A 47 -37.37 3.45 -4.91
N ALA A 48 -36.55 4.48 -5.14
CA ALA A 48 -35.10 4.37 -5.18
C ALA A 48 -34.43 3.84 -3.90
N THR A 49 -35.09 3.90 -2.74
CA THR A 49 -34.57 3.31 -1.49
C THR A 49 -35.01 1.85 -1.28
N ALA A 50 -36.17 1.47 -1.80
CA ALA A 50 -36.60 0.08 -1.87
C ALA A 50 -35.72 -0.73 -2.84
N ASP A 51 -35.46 -0.17 -4.03
CA ASP A 51 -34.55 -0.77 -5.04
C ASP A 51 -33.15 -1.00 -4.47
N ARG A 52 -32.58 -0.05 -3.73
CA ARG A 52 -31.25 -0.21 -3.12
C ARG A 52 -31.18 -1.34 -2.10
N ARG A 53 -32.22 -1.54 -1.28
CA ARG A 53 -32.30 -2.70 -0.36
C ARG A 53 -32.51 -4.02 -1.09
N ALA A 54 -33.36 -4.04 -2.12
CA ALA A 54 -33.56 -5.22 -2.96
C ALA A 54 -32.28 -5.61 -3.72
N LEU A 55 -31.54 -4.62 -4.24
CA LEU A 55 -30.24 -4.81 -4.86
C LEU A 55 -29.21 -5.34 -3.86
N ALA A 56 -29.07 -4.76 -2.67
CA ALA A 56 -28.16 -5.24 -1.64
C ALA A 56 -28.46 -6.70 -1.22
N ALA A 57 -29.74 -7.06 -1.06
CA ALA A 57 -30.16 -8.43 -0.79
C ALA A 57 -29.82 -9.39 -1.96
N ARG A 58 -30.03 -8.96 -3.20
CA ARG A 58 -29.64 -9.72 -4.41
C ARG A 58 -28.12 -9.85 -4.56
N LEU A 59 -27.33 -8.84 -4.16
CA LEU A 59 -25.87 -8.90 -4.13
C LEU A 59 -25.34 -9.81 -3.03
N LEU A 60 -26.01 -9.89 -1.87
CA LEU A 60 -25.68 -10.87 -0.82
C LEU A 60 -26.06 -12.31 -1.23
N ALA A 61 -27.16 -12.49 -1.96
CA ALA A 61 -27.52 -13.77 -2.57
C ALA A 61 -26.53 -14.16 -3.69
N ALA A 62 -26.16 -13.22 -4.56
CA ALA A 62 -25.14 -13.41 -5.59
C ALA A 62 -23.76 -13.70 -4.97
N ARG A 63 -23.40 -13.08 -3.83
CA ARG A 63 -22.19 -13.45 -3.07
C ARG A 63 -22.25 -14.90 -2.64
N ARG A 64 -23.37 -15.37 -2.05
CA ARG A 64 -23.56 -16.78 -1.66
C ARG A 64 -23.49 -17.75 -2.85
N GLN A 65 -23.98 -17.37 -4.03
CA GLN A 65 -23.88 -18.17 -5.25
C GLN A 65 -22.48 -18.13 -5.90
N ALA A 66 -21.78 -16.99 -5.85
CA ALA A 66 -20.41 -16.85 -6.33
C ALA A 66 -19.37 -17.54 -5.43
N THR A 67 -19.67 -17.67 -4.13
CA THR A 67 -18.96 -18.52 -3.17
C THR A 67 -19.42 -19.99 -3.17
N ALA A 68 -20.12 -20.44 -4.22
CA ALA A 68 -20.24 -21.88 -4.47
C ALA A 68 -18.83 -22.46 -4.67
N VAL A 69 -18.39 -23.29 -3.73
CA VAL A 69 -16.96 -23.57 -3.53
C VAL A 69 -16.36 -24.36 -4.70
N ARG A 70 -15.54 -23.66 -5.48
CA ARG A 70 -14.40 -24.22 -6.22
C ARG A 70 -13.22 -23.31 -5.98
N GLY A 71 -12.15 -23.88 -5.40
CA GLY A 71 -10.89 -23.19 -5.18
C GLY A 71 -10.18 -22.80 -6.48
N VAL A 72 -8.98 -22.26 -6.34
CA VAL A 72 -8.12 -21.83 -7.44
C VAL A 72 -7.53 -23.07 -8.15
N PRO A 73 -7.92 -23.40 -9.39
CA PRO A 73 -7.40 -24.57 -10.09
C PRO A 73 -5.90 -24.46 -10.31
N ARG A 74 -5.13 -25.49 -9.95
CA ARG A 74 -3.69 -25.54 -10.20
C ARG A 74 -3.44 -25.62 -11.72
N LEU A 75 -2.59 -24.74 -12.24
CA LEU A 75 -2.11 -24.82 -13.62
C LEU A 75 -0.98 -25.85 -13.72
N PRO A 76 -0.79 -26.49 -14.90
CA PRO A 76 0.43 -27.21 -15.22
C PRO A 76 1.70 -26.41 -14.90
N ARG A 77 2.74 -27.14 -14.50
CA ARG A 77 4.13 -26.70 -14.46
C ARG A 77 4.80 -27.37 -15.66
N ASP A 78 4.67 -26.72 -16.82
CA ASP A 78 5.09 -27.19 -18.14
C ASP A 78 5.87 -26.11 -18.92
N GLY A 79 6.51 -25.18 -18.19
CA GLY A 79 7.25 -24.03 -18.74
C GLY A 79 6.41 -22.97 -19.48
N ARG A 80 5.10 -23.19 -19.69
CA ARG A 80 4.28 -22.31 -20.54
C ARG A 80 4.01 -20.94 -19.91
N PRO A 81 3.94 -19.88 -20.74
CA PRO A 81 3.53 -18.56 -20.28
C PRO A 81 2.10 -18.56 -19.75
N VAL A 82 1.87 -17.87 -18.64
CA VAL A 82 0.55 -17.71 -18.00
C VAL A 82 0.10 -16.27 -18.12
N VAL A 83 -1.18 -16.01 -18.39
CA VAL A 83 -1.71 -14.63 -18.44
C VAL A 83 -1.44 -13.88 -17.13
N CYS A 84 -1.06 -12.61 -17.23
CA CYS A 84 -0.98 -11.73 -16.06
C CYS A 84 -2.36 -11.52 -15.41
N SER A 85 -2.38 -11.27 -14.10
CA SER A 85 -3.55 -10.66 -13.45
C SER A 85 -3.79 -9.26 -14.01
N ALA A 86 -4.95 -8.66 -13.73
CA ALA A 86 -5.22 -7.31 -14.23
C ALA A 86 -4.35 -6.26 -13.52
N GLU A 87 -3.97 -6.56 -12.28
CA GLU A 87 -3.11 -5.78 -11.40
C GLU A 87 -1.66 -5.84 -11.91
N GLN A 88 -1.17 -7.03 -12.26
CA GLN A 88 0.11 -7.20 -12.94
C GLN A 88 0.15 -6.51 -14.31
N ARG A 89 -0.93 -6.61 -15.09
CA ARG A 89 -1.04 -5.92 -16.39
C ARG A 89 -1.00 -4.40 -16.25
N ARG A 90 -1.63 -3.83 -15.22
CA ARG A 90 -1.52 -2.39 -14.88
C ARG A 90 -0.07 -2.02 -14.62
N LEU A 91 0.60 -2.75 -13.72
CA LEU A 91 1.95 -2.43 -13.25
C LEU A 91 3.01 -2.57 -14.38
N TRP A 92 2.94 -3.64 -15.17
CA TRP A 92 3.80 -3.82 -16.34
C TRP A 92 3.59 -2.75 -17.42
N LEU A 93 2.34 -2.31 -17.64
CA LEU A 93 2.05 -1.22 -18.58
C LEU A 93 2.54 0.13 -18.05
N ALA A 94 2.44 0.39 -16.74
CA ALA A 94 2.94 1.61 -16.12
C ALA A 94 4.47 1.74 -16.29
N GLU A 95 5.23 0.67 -16.02
CA GLU A 95 6.68 0.68 -16.18
C GLU A 95 7.12 0.88 -17.64
N ARG A 96 6.39 0.30 -18.60
CA ARG A 96 6.65 0.50 -20.04
C ARG A 96 6.27 1.87 -20.61
N ILE A 97 5.34 2.60 -19.96
CA ILE A 97 4.99 3.97 -20.38
C ILE A 97 6.06 4.96 -19.88
N GLY A 98 6.62 4.73 -18.70
CA GLY A 98 7.62 5.58 -18.07
C GLY A 98 7.05 6.87 -17.49
N GLY A 99 7.66 7.36 -16.40
CA GLY A 99 7.33 8.63 -15.76
C GLY A 99 7.01 8.53 -14.26
N PRO A 100 6.72 9.67 -13.61
CA PRO A 100 6.58 9.78 -12.14
C PRO A 100 5.32 9.12 -11.55
N VAL A 101 4.55 8.38 -12.35
CA VAL A 101 3.34 7.64 -11.92
C VAL A 101 3.60 6.11 -11.88
N ALA A 102 4.86 5.69 -12.02
CA ALA A 102 5.23 4.31 -11.79
C ALA A 102 5.06 3.94 -10.31
N SER A 103 4.55 2.73 -10.04
CA SER A 103 4.34 2.27 -8.66
C SER A 103 5.67 2.19 -7.92
N PRO A 104 5.77 2.71 -6.68
CA PRO A 104 6.90 2.38 -5.82
C PRO A 104 6.93 0.86 -5.55
N PRO A 105 8.11 0.30 -5.25
CA PRO A 105 8.23 -1.07 -4.74
C PRO A 105 7.61 -1.17 -3.35
N VAL A 106 7.23 -2.39 -2.97
CA VAL A 106 6.83 -2.70 -1.60
C VAL A 106 8.09 -2.88 -0.76
N THR A 107 8.25 -2.06 0.29
CA THR A 107 9.37 -2.12 1.22
C THR A 107 8.92 -2.65 2.59
N ALA A 108 9.82 -3.36 3.28
CA ALA A 108 9.68 -3.73 4.69
C ALA A 108 11.05 -3.70 5.37
N GLY A 109 11.15 -3.06 6.54
CA GLY A 109 12.40 -2.92 7.28
C GLY A 109 12.36 -3.59 8.65
N LEU A 110 13.48 -4.16 9.08
CA LEU A 110 13.72 -4.65 10.43
C LEU A 110 14.99 -4.01 11.02
N ALA A 111 14.93 -3.65 12.30
CA ALA A 111 16.10 -3.58 13.15
C ALA A 111 16.39 -5.00 13.65
N LEU A 112 17.65 -5.44 13.51
CA LEU A 112 18.17 -6.69 14.05
C LEU A 112 19.29 -6.34 15.05
N GLU A 113 19.14 -6.75 16.30
CA GLU A 113 20.11 -6.56 17.37
C GLU A 113 20.61 -7.96 17.79
N GLY A 114 21.89 -8.24 17.55
CA GLY A 114 22.52 -9.55 17.64
C GLY A 114 23.52 -9.84 16.50
N PRO A 115 24.36 -10.88 16.62
CA PRO A 115 25.25 -11.32 15.55
C PRO A 115 24.44 -11.89 14.37
N LEU A 116 24.69 -11.38 13.16
CA LEU A 116 24.02 -11.81 11.93
C LEU A 116 24.94 -12.68 11.08
N ASP A 117 24.49 -13.89 10.76
CA ASP A 117 25.16 -14.86 9.89
C ASP A 117 24.67 -14.69 8.44
N LEU A 118 25.54 -14.20 7.56
CA LEU A 118 25.19 -13.87 6.18
C LEU A 118 25.02 -15.12 5.30
N ASP A 119 25.65 -16.24 5.64
CA ASP A 119 25.49 -17.50 4.90
C ASP A 119 24.13 -18.14 5.22
N ARG A 120 23.73 -18.14 6.50
CA ARG A 120 22.36 -18.50 6.91
C ARG A 120 21.31 -17.60 6.25
N LEU A 121 21.55 -16.28 6.22
CA LEU A 121 20.64 -15.33 5.57
C LEU A 121 20.51 -15.61 4.06
N THR A 122 21.62 -15.94 3.39
CA THR A 122 21.64 -16.30 1.96
C THR A 122 20.88 -17.59 1.69
N ALA A 123 21.09 -18.63 2.50
CA ALA A 123 20.36 -19.89 2.41
C ALA A 123 18.86 -19.73 2.70
N ALA A 124 18.51 -18.96 3.73
CA ALA A 124 17.14 -18.63 4.08
C ALA A 124 16.42 -17.87 2.95
N LEU A 125 17.09 -16.89 2.34
CA LEU A 125 16.53 -16.14 1.21
C LEU A 125 16.31 -17.04 -0.01
N ALA A 126 17.25 -17.92 -0.34
CA ALA A 126 17.09 -18.89 -1.44
C ALA A 126 15.84 -19.76 -1.24
N ALA A 127 15.66 -20.32 -0.04
CA ALA A 127 14.51 -21.15 0.31
C ALA A 127 13.18 -20.40 0.19
N VAL A 128 13.12 -19.13 0.59
CA VAL A 128 11.93 -18.27 0.46
C VAL A 128 11.63 -17.91 -1.00
N VAL A 129 12.65 -17.60 -1.82
CA VAL A 129 12.46 -17.27 -3.24
C VAL A 129 11.99 -18.50 -4.05
N ASP A 130 12.50 -19.69 -3.75
CA ASP A 130 12.10 -20.91 -4.45
C ASP A 130 10.67 -21.34 -4.11
N ARG A 131 10.30 -21.21 -2.82
CA ARG A 131 8.95 -21.42 -2.28
C ARG A 131 7.90 -20.51 -2.94
N HIS A 132 8.28 -19.31 -3.37
CA HIS A 132 7.38 -18.35 -4.01
C HIS A 132 7.79 -18.01 -5.45
N PRO A 133 7.47 -18.85 -6.45
CA PRO A 133 7.87 -18.66 -7.85
C PRO A 133 7.50 -17.31 -8.48
N VAL A 134 6.55 -16.55 -7.91
CA VAL A 134 6.22 -15.19 -8.35
C VAL A 134 7.39 -14.21 -8.17
N LEU A 135 8.29 -14.45 -7.22
CA LEU A 135 9.49 -13.65 -7.00
C LEU A 135 10.54 -13.85 -8.09
N ARG A 136 10.65 -15.07 -8.64
CA ARG A 136 11.51 -15.39 -9.80
C ARG A 136 10.77 -15.29 -11.15
N THR A 137 9.50 -14.91 -11.18
CA THR A 137 8.71 -14.78 -12.41
C THR A 137 9.16 -13.56 -13.23
N ARG A 138 9.29 -13.77 -14.55
CA ARG A 138 9.61 -12.77 -15.57
C ARG A 138 8.35 -12.39 -16.34
N TYR A 139 8.32 -11.18 -16.90
CA TYR A 139 7.17 -10.61 -17.57
C TYR A 139 7.55 -10.07 -18.95
N ALA A 140 6.93 -10.61 -20.00
CA ALA A 140 7.14 -10.17 -21.38
C ALA A 140 5.82 -10.10 -22.15
N GLU A 141 5.87 -9.51 -23.35
CA GLU A 141 4.72 -9.43 -24.26
C GLU A 141 4.66 -10.67 -25.15
N VAL A 142 3.48 -11.28 -25.28
CA VAL A 142 3.15 -12.28 -26.30
C VAL A 142 1.81 -11.88 -26.92
N ASP A 143 1.75 -11.78 -28.25
CA ASP A 143 0.56 -11.41 -29.02
C ASP A 143 -0.14 -10.11 -28.54
N GLY A 144 0.62 -9.13 -28.04
CA GLY A 144 0.10 -7.85 -27.52
C GLY A 144 -0.41 -7.89 -26.08
N GLU A 145 -0.32 -9.02 -25.38
CA GLU A 145 -0.71 -9.19 -23.98
C GLU A 145 0.50 -9.52 -23.09
N PRO A 146 0.60 -8.96 -21.86
CA PRO A 146 1.64 -9.34 -20.93
C PRO A 146 1.39 -10.71 -20.32
N VAL A 147 2.44 -11.53 -20.28
CA VAL A 147 2.41 -12.89 -19.73
C VAL A 147 3.56 -13.13 -18.74
N GLN A 148 3.30 -14.02 -17.79
CA GLN A 148 4.20 -14.50 -16.75
C GLN A 148 4.97 -15.72 -17.26
N PHE A 149 6.29 -15.60 -17.35
CA PHE A 149 7.22 -16.72 -17.52
C PHE A 149 7.75 -17.12 -16.14
N ARG A 150 7.41 -18.34 -15.70
CA ARG A 150 7.87 -18.90 -14.43
C ARG A 150 9.11 -19.76 -14.73
N PRO A 151 10.31 -19.43 -14.22
CA PRO A 151 11.39 -20.40 -14.16
C PRO A 151 10.94 -21.62 -13.35
N GLU A 152 11.43 -22.80 -13.70
CA GLU A 152 11.19 -24.01 -12.92
C GLU A 152 12.42 -24.36 -12.07
N GLU A 153 13.63 -24.03 -12.53
CA GLU A 153 14.88 -24.24 -11.79
C GLU A 153 14.94 -23.45 -10.47
N PRO A 154 15.44 -24.05 -9.38
CA PRO A 154 15.66 -23.37 -8.11
C PRO A 154 16.75 -22.28 -8.23
N LEU A 155 16.73 -21.33 -7.30
CA LEU A 155 17.71 -20.26 -7.20
C LEU A 155 19.06 -20.82 -6.76
N THR A 156 20.10 -20.65 -7.58
CA THR A 156 21.46 -21.06 -7.20
C THR A 156 21.97 -20.19 -6.04
N ALA A 157 22.82 -20.74 -5.16
CA ALA A 157 23.38 -19.99 -4.03
C ALA A 157 24.08 -18.68 -4.47
N ALA A 158 24.82 -18.71 -5.58
CA ALA A 158 25.41 -17.51 -6.16
C ALA A 158 24.36 -16.46 -6.60
N ARG A 159 23.20 -16.90 -7.15
CA ARG A 159 22.11 -15.99 -7.51
C ARG A 159 21.30 -15.53 -6.29
N ALA A 160 21.27 -16.30 -5.20
CA ALA A 160 20.69 -15.88 -3.93
C ALA A 160 21.56 -14.80 -3.26
N SER A 161 22.87 -15.01 -3.23
CA SER A 161 23.86 -14.02 -2.78
C SER A 161 23.76 -12.73 -3.58
N SER A 162 23.59 -12.80 -4.91
CA SER A 162 23.38 -11.60 -5.76
C SER A 162 22.02 -10.90 -5.57
N LEU A 163 21.18 -11.31 -4.61
CA LEU A 163 20.01 -10.54 -4.16
C LEU A 163 20.24 -9.84 -2.82
N ILE A 164 21.39 -10.05 -2.17
CA ILE A 164 21.73 -9.49 -0.87
C ILE A 164 22.83 -8.44 -1.05
N ASP A 165 22.48 -7.18 -0.88
CA ASP A 165 23.47 -6.12 -0.71
C ASP A 165 23.94 -6.15 0.73
N PHE A 166 25.22 -6.40 0.98
CA PHE A 166 25.83 -6.10 2.27
C PHE A 166 26.52 -4.74 2.20
N LEU A 167 26.23 -3.87 3.15
CA LEU A 167 26.79 -2.52 3.21
C LEU A 167 27.15 -2.17 4.65
N ASP A 168 28.43 -1.99 4.91
CA ASP A 168 28.91 -1.57 6.22
C ASP A 168 28.82 -0.05 6.40
N LEU A 169 28.05 0.39 7.39
CA LEU A 169 27.96 1.78 7.82
C LEU A 169 28.87 2.07 9.02
N SER A 170 29.64 1.09 9.51
CA SER A 170 30.51 1.26 10.69
C SER A 170 31.57 2.36 10.55
N PHE A 171 31.94 2.71 9.30
CA PHE A 171 32.88 3.80 9.00
C PHE A 171 32.35 5.18 9.41
N ALA A 172 31.03 5.39 9.42
CA ALA A 172 30.43 6.67 9.77
C ALA A 172 30.38 6.86 11.29
N PRO A 173 30.36 8.12 11.80
CA PRO A 173 30.15 8.39 13.22
C PRO A 173 28.84 7.77 13.73
N GLU A 174 28.85 7.23 14.96
CA GLU A 174 27.70 6.56 15.58
C GLU A 174 26.34 7.30 15.42
N PRO A 175 26.21 8.63 15.65
CA PRO A 175 24.93 9.33 15.46
C PRO A 175 24.50 9.48 13.99
N GLU A 176 25.41 9.31 13.03
CA GLU A 176 25.14 9.42 11.60
C GLU A 176 24.72 8.08 10.99
N ARG A 177 25.12 6.93 11.57
CA ARG A 177 24.83 5.59 11.01
C ARG A 177 23.34 5.31 10.83
N GLU A 178 22.51 5.64 11.83
CA GLU A 178 21.04 5.48 11.74
C GLU A 178 20.41 6.48 10.76
N ALA A 179 20.94 7.71 10.67
CA ALA A 179 20.44 8.71 9.71
C ALA A 179 20.75 8.30 8.26
N LEU A 180 21.96 7.79 8.03
CA LEU A 180 22.41 7.21 6.76
C LEU A 180 21.60 5.96 6.39
N ALA A 181 21.35 5.06 7.35
CA ALA A 181 20.47 3.91 7.14
C ALA A 181 19.04 4.33 6.77
N ALA A 182 18.46 5.31 7.47
CA ALA A 182 17.13 5.84 7.16
C ALA A 182 17.08 6.51 5.77
N ALA A 183 18.13 7.23 5.36
CA ALA A 183 18.23 7.81 4.02
C ALA A 183 18.25 6.73 2.91
N LEU A 184 18.98 5.64 3.12
CA LEU A 184 19.00 4.49 2.20
C LEU A 184 17.63 3.79 2.12
N ALA A 185 16.91 3.67 3.24
CA ALA A 185 15.55 3.12 3.25
C ALA A 185 14.56 3.98 2.45
N VAL A 186 14.70 5.32 2.49
CA VAL A 186 13.91 6.24 1.65
C VAL A 186 14.30 6.13 0.17
N GLU A 187 15.59 5.96 -0.15
CA GLU A 187 16.07 5.78 -1.53
C GLU A 187 15.62 4.46 -2.16
N ALA A 188 15.52 3.38 -1.37
CA ALA A 188 15.01 2.08 -1.82
C ALA A 188 13.57 2.14 -2.35
N GLY A 189 12.75 3.10 -1.89
CA GLY A 189 11.44 3.41 -2.47
C GLY A 189 11.49 3.95 -3.92
N GLY A 190 12.67 4.32 -4.41
CA GLY A 190 12.92 4.67 -5.81
C GLY A 190 13.41 3.50 -6.69
N TYR A 191 13.74 2.35 -6.09
CA TYR A 191 14.43 1.25 -6.78
C TYR A 191 13.63 0.66 -7.96
N ARG A 192 14.35 0.29 -9.03
CA ARG A 192 13.78 -0.16 -10.32
C ARG A 192 14.12 -1.63 -10.56
N PHE A 193 13.12 -2.40 -10.94
CA PHE A 193 13.27 -3.81 -11.30
C PHE A 193 13.06 -4.02 -12.79
N ASP A 194 14.02 -4.66 -13.48
CA ASP A 194 13.75 -5.16 -14.83
C ASP A 194 12.79 -6.35 -14.78
N LEU A 195 11.57 -6.11 -15.25
CA LEU A 195 10.51 -7.11 -15.30
C LEU A 195 10.82 -8.25 -16.27
N ALA A 196 11.70 -8.06 -17.26
CA ALA A 196 12.04 -9.05 -18.26
C ALA A 196 13.04 -10.11 -17.75
N THR A 197 13.98 -9.74 -16.86
CA THR A 197 15.03 -10.65 -16.36
C THR A 197 14.82 -11.15 -14.92
N GLY A 198 14.45 -10.26 -14.00
CA GLY A 198 14.25 -10.56 -12.57
C GLY A 198 15.46 -11.16 -11.83
N PRO A 199 15.33 -11.49 -10.52
CA PRO A 199 14.09 -11.55 -9.72
C PRO A 199 13.41 -10.22 -9.39
N MET A 200 12.20 -10.33 -8.82
CA MET A 200 11.32 -9.22 -8.41
C MET A 200 11.51 -8.82 -6.93
N LEU A 201 12.64 -9.20 -6.33
CA LEU A 201 13.00 -9.00 -4.92
C LEU A 201 14.47 -8.63 -4.81
N ARG A 202 14.80 -7.76 -3.84
CA ARG A 202 16.15 -7.48 -3.34
C ARG A 202 16.12 -7.36 -1.82
N LEU A 203 17.24 -7.64 -1.17
CA LEU A 203 17.43 -7.55 0.27
C LEU A 203 18.70 -6.73 0.53
N THR A 204 18.63 -5.74 1.41
CA THR A 204 19.79 -4.91 1.77
C THR A 204 20.05 -5.06 3.27
N VAL A 205 21.30 -5.38 3.63
CA VAL A 205 21.81 -5.53 4.99
C VAL A 205 22.73 -4.37 5.29
N LEU A 206 22.30 -3.48 6.18
CA LEU A 206 23.08 -2.33 6.64
C LEU A 206 23.71 -2.67 7.99
N ARG A 207 25.05 -2.77 8.08
CA ARG A 207 25.74 -2.99 9.36
C ARG A 207 26.02 -1.66 10.06
N LEU A 208 25.48 -1.47 11.26
CA LEU A 208 25.69 -0.28 12.08
C LEU A 208 26.76 -0.54 13.15
N ALA A 209 26.84 -1.78 13.65
CA ALA A 209 27.92 -2.33 14.46
C ALA A 209 27.96 -3.87 14.28
N ALA A 210 28.96 -4.55 14.83
CA ALA A 210 29.09 -6.01 14.72
C ALA A 210 27.87 -6.81 15.26
N ASP A 211 27.09 -6.19 16.13
CA ASP A 211 25.90 -6.69 16.80
C ASP A 211 24.62 -5.91 16.43
N ARG A 212 24.66 -4.99 15.45
CA ARG A 212 23.50 -4.14 15.12
C ARG A 212 23.38 -3.92 13.62
N HIS A 213 22.26 -4.36 13.07
CA HIS A 213 21.99 -4.39 11.63
C HIS A 213 20.60 -3.82 11.31
N ARG A 214 20.44 -3.21 10.14
CA ARG A 214 19.12 -2.88 9.58
C ARG A 214 18.93 -3.70 8.31
N LEU A 215 17.87 -4.51 8.28
CA LEU A 215 17.50 -5.33 7.14
C LEU A 215 16.38 -4.62 6.37
N LEU A 216 16.51 -4.53 5.05
CA LEU A 216 15.53 -3.87 4.18
C LEU A 216 15.16 -4.80 3.02
N LEU A 217 13.94 -5.33 3.06
CA LEU A 217 13.33 -6.11 2.00
C LEU A 217 12.67 -5.15 1.00
N VAL A 218 12.99 -5.29 -0.28
CA VAL A 218 12.42 -4.50 -1.38
C VAL A 218 11.85 -5.46 -2.42
N CYS A 219 10.57 -5.33 -2.77
CA CYS A 219 9.90 -6.18 -3.76
C CYS A 219 9.17 -5.34 -4.80
N HIS A 220 9.25 -5.71 -6.09
CA HIS A 220 8.44 -5.03 -7.09
C HIS A 220 6.96 -5.34 -6.86
N HIS A 221 6.09 -4.32 -6.88
CA HIS A 221 4.68 -4.47 -6.54
C HIS A 221 3.91 -5.41 -7.51
N ILE A 222 4.51 -5.80 -8.64
CA ILE A 222 3.96 -6.84 -9.54
C ILE A 222 3.93 -8.24 -8.91
N ALA A 223 4.85 -8.50 -7.96
CA ALA A 223 5.08 -9.81 -7.35
C ALA A 223 4.72 -9.87 -5.86
N ALA A 224 4.57 -8.72 -5.19
CA ALA A 224 4.21 -8.63 -3.78
C ALA A 224 3.18 -7.52 -3.53
N ASP A 225 2.39 -7.67 -2.48
CA ASP A 225 1.65 -6.61 -1.78
C ASP A 225 2.22 -6.43 -0.36
N ALA A 226 1.77 -5.41 0.39
CA ALA A 226 2.26 -5.16 1.76
C ALA A 226 2.15 -6.41 2.66
N ARG A 227 1.02 -7.12 2.61
CA ARG A 227 0.84 -8.40 3.33
C ARG A 227 1.78 -9.50 2.86
N SER A 228 2.20 -9.48 1.59
CA SER A 228 3.26 -10.38 1.10
C SER A 228 4.62 -10.03 1.67
N ALA A 229 4.93 -8.75 1.92
CA ALA A 229 6.17 -8.36 2.59
C ALA A 229 6.17 -8.83 4.06
N ASP A 230 5.05 -8.72 4.78
CA ASP A 230 4.88 -9.31 6.12
C ASP A 230 5.13 -10.82 6.10
N LEU A 231 4.51 -11.55 5.15
CA LEU A 231 4.69 -13.00 4.97
C LEU A 231 6.14 -13.37 4.66
N LEU A 232 6.79 -12.66 3.73
CA LEU A 232 8.19 -12.90 3.35
C LEU A 232 9.14 -12.67 4.53
N THR A 233 8.87 -11.64 5.34
CA THR A 233 9.67 -11.31 6.52
C THR A 233 9.58 -12.42 7.59
N ALA A 234 8.37 -12.91 7.88
CA ALA A 234 8.15 -13.99 8.83
C ALA A 234 8.67 -15.37 8.33
N GLU A 235 8.58 -15.63 7.03
CA GLU A 235 9.14 -16.86 6.45
C GLU A 235 10.67 -16.82 6.34
N LEU A 236 11.28 -15.65 6.08
CA LEU A 236 12.74 -15.47 6.09
C LEU A 236 13.33 -15.73 7.49
N ALA A 237 12.73 -15.12 8.53
CA ALA A 237 13.10 -15.39 9.93
C ALA A 237 12.98 -16.88 10.28
N THR A 238 11.92 -17.53 9.80
CA THR A 238 11.70 -18.98 10.02
C THR A 238 12.72 -19.86 9.30
N ALA A 239 13.12 -19.51 8.06
CA ALA A 239 14.14 -20.24 7.31
C ALA A 239 15.56 -19.99 7.84
N TYR A 240 15.83 -18.82 8.42
CA TYR A 240 17.11 -18.49 9.07
C TYR A 240 17.38 -19.35 10.32
N ARG A 241 16.34 -19.75 11.05
CA ARG A 241 16.43 -20.62 12.24
C ARG A 241 16.70 -22.10 11.94
N THR A 242 16.54 -22.57 10.71
CA THR A 242 16.70 -23.98 10.38
C THR A 242 18.16 -24.33 10.08
N ASP A 243 18.86 -24.88 11.08
CA ASP A 243 20.15 -25.58 10.91
C ASP A 243 19.98 -26.83 10.03
N ASP A 244 20.04 -26.66 8.70
CA ASP A 244 20.31 -27.74 7.74
C ASP A 244 21.83 -27.90 7.48
N THR A 245 22.67 -27.10 8.15
CA THR A 245 24.13 -27.20 8.12
C THR A 245 24.60 -28.52 8.73
N PRO A 246 25.26 -29.42 7.98
CA PRO A 246 25.84 -30.62 8.56
C PRO A 246 26.96 -30.24 9.54
N PRO A 247 27.06 -30.85 10.74
CA PRO A 247 28.16 -30.57 11.65
C PRO A 247 29.49 -30.93 10.98
N ALA A 248 30.44 -29.98 10.97
CA ALA A 248 31.73 -30.14 10.29
C ALA A 248 32.54 -31.33 10.83
N ASP A 249 32.42 -31.58 12.15
CA ASP A 249 32.81 -32.85 12.75
C ASP A 249 31.71 -33.89 12.52
N GLY A 250 31.99 -34.91 11.71
CA GLY A 250 31.05 -35.96 11.25
C GLY A 250 30.47 -36.91 12.32
N THR A 251 30.40 -36.46 13.57
CA THR A 251 29.68 -37.06 14.69
C THR A 251 28.16 -37.02 14.41
N PRO A 252 27.46 -38.17 14.35
CA PRO A 252 26.02 -38.17 14.12
C PRO A 252 25.24 -37.63 15.32
N SER A 253 24.27 -36.75 15.07
CA SER A 253 23.35 -36.25 16.10
C SER A 253 22.55 -37.40 16.73
N PRO A 254 22.37 -37.45 18.07
CA PRO A 254 21.73 -38.57 18.76
C PRO A 254 20.21 -38.69 18.53
N THR A 255 19.56 -37.74 17.83
CA THR A 255 18.15 -37.84 17.41
C THR A 255 18.03 -38.50 16.03
N GLY A 256 18.25 -39.82 16.00
CA GLY A 256 18.34 -40.59 14.76
C GLY A 256 17.08 -40.57 13.88
N THR A 257 17.20 -39.97 12.70
CA THR A 257 16.46 -40.36 11.49
C THR A 257 17.46 -40.95 10.49
N ALA A 258 17.06 -41.98 9.74
CA ALA A 258 17.98 -42.78 8.93
C ALA A 258 18.63 -41.99 7.76
N PRO A 259 19.85 -42.36 7.32
CA PRO A 259 20.52 -41.71 6.19
C PRO A 259 19.69 -41.81 4.89
N PRO A 260 19.82 -40.83 3.98
CA PRO A 260 19.01 -40.74 2.77
C PRO A 260 19.20 -41.98 1.89
N ARG A 261 18.11 -42.72 1.66
CA ARG A 261 18.08 -43.77 0.66
C ARG A 261 18.10 -43.14 -0.72
N ALA A 262 19.15 -43.39 -1.49
CA ALA A 262 19.17 -43.10 -2.93
C ALA A 262 17.91 -43.70 -3.58
N GLY A 263 17.04 -42.83 -4.11
CA GLY A 263 15.69 -43.21 -4.57
C GLY A 263 14.53 -42.58 -3.80
N THR A 264 14.76 -41.77 -2.75
CA THR A 264 13.71 -40.86 -2.25
C THR A 264 13.36 -39.82 -3.31
N THR A 265 12.18 -39.98 -3.92
CA THR A 265 11.49 -38.91 -4.65
C THR A 265 11.49 -37.63 -3.81
N PRO A 266 11.67 -36.43 -4.40
CA PRO A 266 11.48 -35.18 -3.66
C PRO A 266 10.09 -35.17 -2.98
N PRO A 267 9.93 -34.44 -1.85
CA PRO A 267 8.61 -34.27 -1.25
C PRO A 267 7.63 -33.75 -2.31
N PRO A 268 6.36 -34.21 -2.29
CA PRO A 268 5.40 -33.87 -3.33
C PRO A 268 5.31 -32.36 -3.47
N ALA A 269 5.44 -31.88 -4.71
CA ALA A 269 5.45 -30.45 -5.02
C ALA A 269 4.23 -29.78 -4.39
N ASP A 270 4.49 -28.71 -3.65
CA ASP A 270 3.55 -28.05 -2.74
C ASP A 270 2.21 -27.76 -3.42
N ASP A 271 1.17 -28.52 -3.06
CA ASP A 271 -0.18 -28.46 -3.66
C ASP A 271 -0.98 -27.22 -3.22
N ARG A 272 -0.30 -26.19 -2.70
CA ARG A 272 -0.85 -24.84 -2.50
C ARG A 272 -0.95 -24.10 -3.84
N PRO A 273 -1.85 -23.09 -3.95
CA PRO A 273 -1.93 -22.28 -5.16
C PRO A 273 -0.69 -21.42 -5.30
N GLN A 274 -0.16 -21.28 -6.51
CA GLN A 274 0.80 -20.22 -6.84
C GLN A 274 0.04 -18.98 -7.34
N TYR A 275 0.64 -17.79 -7.27
CA TYR A 275 0.00 -16.57 -7.76
C TYR A 275 -0.44 -16.67 -9.23
N ALA A 276 0.33 -17.36 -10.07
CA ALA A 276 -0.03 -17.60 -11.47
C ALA A 276 -1.34 -18.39 -11.63
N ASP A 277 -1.65 -19.31 -10.70
CA ASP A 277 -2.92 -20.05 -10.67
C ASP A 277 -4.08 -19.09 -10.39
N TYR A 278 -3.90 -18.20 -9.40
CA TYR A 278 -4.85 -17.13 -9.07
C TYR A 278 -5.03 -16.15 -10.24
N ALA A 279 -3.95 -15.74 -10.89
CA ALA A 279 -3.98 -14.80 -12.02
C ALA A 279 -4.85 -15.32 -13.17
N ALA A 280 -4.60 -16.55 -13.64
CA ALA A 280 -5.38 -17.18 -14.70
C ALA A 280 -6.84 -17.42 -14.30
N TRP A 281 -7.07 -17.91 -13.07
CA TRP A 281 -8.41 -18.09 -12.51
C TRP A 281 -9.21 -16.79 -12.46
N SER A 282 -8.60 -15.73 -11.92
CA SER A 282 -9.20 -14.40 -11.77
C SER A 282 -9.56 -13.81 -13.13
N ARG A 283 -8.61 -13.83 -14.09
CA ARG A 283 -8.82 -13.40 -15.48
C ARG A 283 -10.01 -14.13 -16.11
N SER A 284 -10.05 -15.46 -16.01
CA SER A 284 -11.08 -16.32 -16.62
C SER A 284 -12.50 -16.13 -16.09
N ARG A 285 -12.64 -15.64 -14.84
CA ARG A 285 -13.91 -15.21 -14.25
C ARG A 285 -14.24 -13.77 -14.66
N LEU A 286 -13.27 -12.85 -14.55
CA LEU A 286 -13.47 -11.41 -14.67
C LEU A 286 -14.08 -11.03 -16.03
N ASP A 287 -13.52 -11.53 -17.14
CA ASP A 287 -13.92 -11.09 -18.48
C ASP A 287 -15.40 -11.41 -18.80
N ARG A 288 -16.02 -12.35 -18.08
CA ARG A 288 -17.45 -12.70 -18.20
C ARG A 288 -18.38 -11.72 -17.48
N VAL A 289 -17.92 -11.09 -16.41
CA VAL A 289 -18.72 -10.22 -15.51
C VAL A 289 -18.32 -8.74 -15.58
N LEU A 290 -17.20 -8.43 -16.22
CA LEU A 290 -16.67 -7.07 -16.34
C LEU A 290 -17.68 -6.06 -16.95
N PRO A 291 -18.47 -6.37 -18.00
CA PRO A 291 -19.44 -5.43 -18.54
C PRO A 291 -20.50 -4.97 -17.53
N GLU A 292 -21.03 -5.91 -16.72
CA GLU A 292 -22.03 -5.64 -15.68
C GLU A 292 -21.42 -4.84 -14.53
N ARG A 293 -20.21 -5.23 -14.09
CA ARG A 293 -19.46 -4.50 -13.05
C ARG A 293 -19.18 -3.06 -13.47
N LEU A 294 -18.72 -2.83 -14.70
CA LEU A 294 -18.48 -1.47 -15.22
C LEU A 294 -19.77 -0.66 -15.40
N ALA A 295 -20.93 -1.29 -15.60
CA ALA A 295 -22.22 -0.60 -15.57
C ALA A 295 -22.58 -0.13 -14.15
N TYR A 296 -22.36 -0.97 -13.13
CA TYR A 296 -22.48 -0.57 -11.72
C TYR A 296 -21.56 0.62 -11.38
N TRP A 297 -20.29 0.55 -11.76
CA TRP A 297 -19.32 1.61 -11.45
C TRP A 297 -19.65 2.94 -12.13
N ARG A 298 -20.12 2.92 -13.39
CA ARG A 298 -20.63 4.12 -14.07
C ARG A 298 -21.81 4.73 -13.33
N HIS A 299 -22.78 3.94 -12.90
CA HIS A 299 -23.93 4.45 -12.14
C HIS A 299 -23.55 4.98 -10.76
N LEU A 300 -22.64 4.30 -10.04
CA LEU A 300 -22.20 4.74 -8.72
C LEU A 300 -21.39 6.04 -8.78
N LEU A 301 -20.55 6.23 -9.79
CA LEU A 301 -19.61 7.35 -9.90
C LEU A 301 -20.12 8.49 -10.81
N ASP A 302 -21.34 8.40 -11.33
CA ASP A 302 -21.95 9.46 -12.15
C ASP A 302 -22.07 10.79 -11.37
N GLY A 303 -21.62 11.88 -11.99
CA GLY A 303 -21.55 13.19 -11.34
C GLY A 303 -20.64 13.27 -10.10
N ALA A 304 -19.75 12.30 -9.86
CA ALA A 304 -18.74 12.44 -8.80
C ALA A 304 -17.80 13.62 -9.08
N PRO A 305 -17.39 14.41 -8.08
CA PRO A 305 -16.39 15.46 -8.28
C PRO A 305 -15.04 14.83 -8.69
N PRO A 306 -14.28 15.44 -9.62
CA PRO A 306 -13.01 14.88 -10.07
C PRO A 306 -11.90 14.96 -9.00
N VAL A 307 -12.01 15.91 -8.07
CA VAL A 307 -11.04 16.17 -7.00
C VAL A 307 -11.77 16.47 -5.68
N LEU A 308 -11.29 15.86 -4.59
CA LEU A 308 -11.68 16.11 -3.20
C LEU A 308 -10.64 17.02 -2.53
N GLU A 309 -10.76 18.34 -2.71
CA GLU A 309 -9.93 19.30 -1.97
C GLU A 309 -10.24 19.24 -0.47
N LEU A 310 -9.24 18.89 0.36
CA LEU A 310 -9.38 18.84 1.81
C LEU A 310 -9.30 20.23 2.48
N GLY A 311 -8.70 21.21 1.80
CA GLY A 311 -8.52 22.58 2.28
C GLY A 311 -7.62 22.74 3.50
N LEU A 312 -6.93 21.67 3.94
CA LEU A 312 -5.94 21.74 5.03
C LEU A 312 -4.82 22.74 4.68
N GLU A 313 -4.23 23.31 5.72
CA GLU A 313 -3.18 24.32 5.62
C GLU A 313 -1.97 23.80 4.83
N THR A 314 -1.52 24.55 3.84
CA THR A 314 -0.28 24.30 3.09
C THR A 314 0.94 24.79 3.88
N PRO A 315 2.14 24.19 3.73
CA PRO A 315 3.35 24.68 4.39
C PRO A 315 3.70 26.12 3.96
N GLU A 316 4.22 26.93 4.89
CA GLU A 316 4.66 28.31 4.62
C GLU A 316 5.87 28.40 3.66
N SER A 317 6.61 27.30 3.48
CA SER A 317 7.75 27.20 2.56
C SER A 317 7.96 25.74 2.12
N PRO A 318 7.75 25.38 0.84
CA PRO A 318 7.82 23.99 0.37
C PRO A 318 9.20 23.32 0.35
N GLY A 319 10.28 24.00 0.75
CA GLY A 319 11.68 23.57 0.49
C GLY A 319 12.57 23.46 1.72
N GLY A 320 12.02 23.15 2.90
CA GLY A 320 12.76 23.07 4.17
C GLY A 320 13.18 21.66 4.63
N SER A 321 12.90 20.61 3.84
CA SER A 321 13.22 19.22 4.19
C SER A 321 13.31 18.34 2.94
N ASP A 322 14.33 17.48 2.87
CA ASP A 322 14.54 16.53 1.75
C ASP A 322 13.50 15.39 1.73
N ARG A 323 12.73 15.22 2.82
CA ARG A 323 11.77 14.12 2.95
C ARG A 323 10.45 14.46 2.25
N ARG A 324 10.18 13.78 1.13
CA ARG A 324 8.99 14.00 0.27
C ARG A 324 7.65 13.79 0.99
N THR A 325 7.59 12.84 1.92
CA THR A 325 6.39 12.44 2.68
C THR A 325 6.58 12.63 4.17
N ALA A 326 5.49 12.80 4.92
CA ALA A 326 5.51 12.84 6.37
C ALA A 326 4.39 12.02 6.98
N THR A 327 4.65 11.51 8.18
CA THR A 327 3.76 10.69 8.98
C THR A 327 3.28 11.44 10.23
N VAL A 328 2.03 11.17 10.64
CA VAL A 328 1.41 11.59 11.90
C VAL A 328 0.67 10.38 12.47
N SER A 329 0.98 9.98 13.70
CA SER A 329 0.32 8.84 14.37
C SER A 329 -0.60 9.32 15.49
N ALA A 330 -1.77 8.69 15.61
CA ALA A 330 -2.75 8.92 16.67
C ALA A 330 -3.37 7.59 17.14
N ARG A 331 -3.94 7.55 18.36
CA ARG A 331 -4.49 6.32 18.94
C ARG A 331 -5.93 6.53 19.44
N VAL A 332 -6.83 5.64 19.03
CA VAL A 332 -8.22 5.59 19.51
C VAL A 332 -8.31 4.56 20.65
N PRO A 333 -8.82 4.92 21.84
CA PRO A 333 -8.96 3.96 22.94
C PRO A 333 -9.90 2.80 22.60
N GLY A 334 -9.57 1.56 23.02
CA GLY A 334 -10.40 0.37 22.76
C GLY A 334 -11.85 0.51 23.23
N ALA A 335 -12.09 1.16 24.37
CA ALA A 335 -13.43 1.46 24.86
C ALA A 335 -14.27 2.37 23.94
N VAL A 336 -13.64 3.18 23.07
CA VAL A 336 -14.34 3.95 22.03
C VAL A 336 -14.66 3.05 20.85
N VAL A 337 -13.69 2.25 20.38
CA VAL A 337 -13.87 1.31 19.25
C VAL A 337 -14.98 0.29 19.54
N GLU A 338 -15.01 -0.29 20.74
CA GLU A 338 -16.07 -1.23 21.15
C GLU A 338 -17.44 -0.59 21.27
N ARG A 339 -17.53 0.63 21.83
CA ARG A 339 -18.81 1.37 21.82
C ARG A 339 -19.31 1.61 20.40
N LEU A 340 -18.45 2.06 19.49
CA LEU A 340 -18.81 2.26 18.07
C LEU A 340 -19.23 0.96 17.38
N ARG A 341 -18.56 -0.17 17.65
CA ARG A 341 -18.95 -1.50 17.14
C ARG A 341 -20.36 -1.90 17.60
N ALA A 342 -20.70 -1.59 18.86
CA ALA A 342 -21.98 -1.91 19.47
C ALA A 342 -23.17 -1.09 18.96
N VAL A 343 -22.94 0.13 18.42
CA VAL A 343 -24.00 1.04 17.92
C VAL A 343 -24.93 0.42 16.87
N GLY A 344 -24.45 -0.55 16.08
CA GLY A 344 -25.09 -0.94 14.82
C GLY A 344 -26.31 -1.87 14.87
N ASP A 345 -27.02 -2.06 16.00
CA ASP A 345 -28.23 -2.90 16.14
C ASP A 345 -28.25 -4.18 15.28
N GLY A 346 -27.30 -5.08 15.52
CA GLY A 346 -27.21 -6.37 14.81
C GLY A 346 -26.54 -6.31 13.43
N ALA A 347 -26.17 -5.14 12.91
CA ALA A 347 -25.42 -5.00 11.65
C ALA A 347 -23.97 -5.54 11.71
N ARG A 348 -23.47 -5.92 12.90
CA ARG A 348 -22.12 -6.47 13.13
C ARG A 348 -21.03 -5.61 12.46
N LEU A 349 -20.88 -4.37 12.95
CA LEU A 349 -19.86 -3.44 12.47
C LEU A 349 -18.47 -3.92 12.91
N THR A 350 -17.48 -3.83 12.01
CA THR A 350 -16.06 -4.13 12.34
C THR A 350 -15.33 -2.87 12.82
N GLY A 351 -14.15 -3.02 13.44
CA GLY A 351 -13.28 -1.89 13.79
C GLY A 351 -12.97 -1.00 12.58
N HIS A 352 -12.48 -1.61 11.49
CA HIS A 352 -12.34 -0.98 10.18
C HIS A 352 -13.58 -0.17 9.76
N THR A 353 -14.77 -0.78 9.83
CA THR A 353 -16.03 -0.14 9.40
C THR A 353 -16.30 1.16 10.17
N VAL A 354 -16.09 1.17 11.48
CA VAL A 354 -16.41 2.35 12.31
C VAL A 354 -15.35 3.45 12.21
N LEU A 355 -14.08 3.09 12.05
CA LEU A 355 -12.99 4.04 11.79
C LEU A 355 -13.15 4.70 10.42
N LEU A 356 -13.41 3.89 9.37
CA LEU A 356 -13.73 4.37 8.03
C LEU A 356 -14.96 5.28 8.04
N ALA A 357 -16.02 4.92 8.77
CA ALA A 357 -17.20 5.77 8.90
C ALA A 357 -16.89 7.12 9.59
N GLY A 358 -16.12 7.13 10.69
CA GLY A 358 -15.69 8.38 11.36
C GLY A 358 -14.80 9.25 10.47
N PHE A 359 -13.87 8.64 9.73
CA PHE A 359 -13.00 9.31 8.76
C PHE A 359 -13.80 9.96 7.63
N LEU A 360 -14.78 9.24 7.05
CA LEU A 360 -15.67 9.78 6.02
C LEU A 360 -16.51 10.96 6.51
N VAL A 361 -16.93 10.97 7.78
CA VAL A 361 -17.60 12.13 8.40
C VAL A 361 -16.66 13.32 8.53
N LEU A 362 -15.40 13.11 8.95
CA LEU A 362 -14.43 14.19 9.08
C LEU A 362 -14.07 14.79 7.70
N LEU A 363 -13.71 13.95 6.73
CA LEU A 363 -13.39 14.37 5.35
C LEU A 363 -14.51 15.20 4.71
N ALA A 364 -15.78 14.78 4.90
CA ALA A 364 -16.94 15.51 4.41
C ALA A 364 -17.03 16.94 5.00
N ARG A 365 -16.65 17.10 6.29
CA ARG A 365 -16.56 18.41 6.95
C ARG A 365 -15.39 19.24 6.41
N CYS A 366 -14.19 18.66 6.26
CA CYS A 366 -13.00 19.34 5.71
C CYS A 366 -13.27 19.94 4.34
N ALA A 367 -13.76 19.10 3.41
CA ALA A 367 -14.00 19.49 2.02
C ALA A 367 -15.30 20.31 1.81
N GLY A 368 -16.07 20.56 2.88
CA GLY A 368 -17.37 21.24 2.81
C GLY A 368 -18.42 20.49 1.96
N ARG A 369 -18.34 19.15 1.87
CA ARG A 369 -19.20 18.34 0.98
C ARG A 369 -20.22 17.51 1.75
N ARG A 370 -21.38 17.28 1.12
CA ARG A 370 -22.41 16.34 1.58
C ARG A 370 -22.25 14.93 0.99
N GLU A 371 -21.20 14.71 0.20
CA GLU A 371 -20.85 13.45 -0.44
C GLU A 371 -19.34 13.42 -0.67
N VAL A 372 -18.71 12.27 -0.45
CA VAL A 372 -17.26 12.08 -0.59
C VAL A 372 -16.97 10.75 -1.30
N THR A 373 -15.86 10.73 -2.04
CA THR A 373 -15.28 9.50 -2.63
C THR A 373 -13.87 9.33 -2.09
N VAL A 374 -13.57 8.17 -1.53
CA VAL A 374 -12.23 7.79 -1.07
C VAL A 374 -11.82 6.49 -1.73
N GLY A 375 -10.53 6.24 -1.84
CA GLY A 375 -10.02 4.90 -2.10
C GLY A 375 -10.08 4.06 -0.84
N VAL A 376 -10.43 2.79 -0.98
CA VAL A 376 -10.23 1.77 0.07
C VAL A 376 -9.39 0.65 -0.54
N VAL A 377 -8.27 0.31 0.11
CA VAL A 377 -7.53 -0.90 -0.22
C VAL A 377 -8.32 -2.11 0.27
N SER A 378 -8.54 -3.09 -0.61
CA SER A 378 -8.99 -4.41 -0.19
C SER A 378 -7.86 -5.42 -0.32
N GLY A 379 -7.63 -6.21 0.74
CA GLY A 379 -6.76 -7.38 0.67
C GLY A 379 -7.42 -8.45 -0.20
N GLY A 380 -7.13 -8.44 -1.50
CA GLY A 380 -7.84 -9.21 -2.54
C GLY A 380 -7.51 -10.71 -2.57
N ARG A 381 -7.47 -11.36 -1.41
CA ARG A 381 -7.31 -12.82 -1.25
C ARG A 381 -8.69 -13.44 -1.00
N PRO A 382 -9.47 -13.79 -2.05
CA PRO A 382 -10.87 -14.20 -1.91
C PRO A 382 -11.07 -15.59 -1.27
N HIS A 383 -10.01 -16.37 -1.09
CA HIS A 383 -10.04 -17.75 -0.62
C HIS A 383 -8.92 -18.00 0.39
N PRO A 384 -9.17 -18.73 1.50
CA PRO A 384 -8.14 -18.98 2.53
C PRO A 384 -6.91 -19.74 2.04
N GLU A 385 -7.00 -20.52 0.96
CA GLU A 385 -5.82 -21.14 0.33
C GLU A 385 -4.81 -20.11 -0.23
N LEU A 386 -5.22 -18.85 -0.39
CA LEU A 386 -4.37 -17.72 -0.82
C LEU A 386 -3.78 -16.93 0.35
N ASP A 387 -4.11 -17.25 1.61
CA ASP A 387 -3.65 -16.46 2.77
C ASP A 387 -2.12 -16.51 3.00
N ALA A 388 -1.44 -17.54 2.46
CA ALA A 388 0.02 -17.72 2.56
C ALA A 388 0.75 -17.62 1.20
N VAL A 389 0.08 -17.16 0.15
CA VAL A 389 0.65 -17.07 -1.21
C VAL A 389 1.25 -15.66 -1.42
N VAL A 390 2.53 -15.53 -1.73
CA VAL A 390 3.11 -14.21 -2.07
C VAL A 390 2.56 -13.76 -3.43
N GLY A 391 2.25 -12.46 -3.57
CA GLY A 391 1.63 -11.94 -4.79
C GLY A 391 1.03 -10.54 -4.67
N CYS A 392 0.72 -9.93 -5.82
CA CYS A 392 -0.01 -8.66 -5.86
C CYS A 392 -1.53 -8.89 -5.76
N PHE A 393 -2.10 -8.88 -4.55
CA PHE A 393 -3.57 -8.99 -4.37
C PHE A 393 -4.26 -7.65 -4.07
N THR A 394 -3.52 -6.54 -4.07
CA THR A 394 -4.05 -5.18 -3.84
C THR A 394 -4.93 -4.70 -4.99
N ASP A 395 -6.24 -4.57 -4.74
CA ASP A 395 -7.17 -3.82 -5.60
C ASP A 395 -7.66 -2.54 -4.89
N LEU A 396 -7.93 -1.51 -5.68
CA LEU A 396 -8.30 -0.17 -5.21
C LEU A 396 -9.79 0.09 -5.47
N LEU A 397 -10.55 0.18 -4.39
CA LEU A 397 -12.00 0.32 -4.44
C LEU A 397 -12.42 1.78 -4.22
N PRO A 398 -13.01 2.48 -5.22
CA PRO A 398 -13.55 3.83 -5.01
C PRO A 398 -14.87 3.75 -4.21
N LEU A 399 -14.80 4.05 -2.91
CA LEU A 399 -15.93 4.10 -2.00
C LEU A 399 -16.53 5.51 -1.99
N ARG A 400 -17.64 5.69 -2.71
CA ARG A 400 -18.47 6.90 -2.67
C ARG A 400 -19.61 6.75 -1.67
N VAL A 401 -19.76 7.71 -0.75
CA VAL A 401 -20.85 7.75 0.23
C VAL A 401 -21.47 9.14 0.37
N SER A 402 -22.79 9.17 0.54
CA SER A 402 -23.55 10.40 0.77
C SER A 402 -23.95 10.54 2.23
N LEU A 403 -23.76 11.76 2.74
CA LEU A 403 -24.19 12.29 4.04
C LEU A 403 -25.30 13.35 3.83
N ALA A 404 -25.90 13.40 2.64
CA ALA A 404 -26.75 14.52 2.23
C ALA A 404 -28.08 14.63 2.98
N ASP A 405 -28.53 13.56 3.63
CA ASP A 405 -29.66 13.48 4.54
C ASP A 405 -29.32 13.82 6.01
N ASP A 406 -28.07 14.18 6.31
CA ASP A 406 -27.55 14.41 7.68
C ASP A 406 -27.93 13.31 8.69
N PRO A 407 -27.61 12.03 8.38
CA PRO A 407 -28.07 10.90 9.17
C PRO A 407 -27.42 10.89 10.56
N ALA A 408 -27.99 10.13 11.49
CA ALA A 408 -27.32 9.76 12.73
C ALA A 408 -26.19 8.74 12.47
N PHE A 409 -25.17 8.67 13.33
CA PHE A 409 -24.06 7.71 13.15
C PHE A 409 -24.54 6.25 13.11
N ARG A 410 -25.56 5.92 13.91
CA ARG A 410 -26.23 4.61 13.91
C ARG A 410 -26.85 4.21 12.57
N ALA A 411 -27.28 5.18 11.76
CA ALA A 411 -27.74 4.94 10.39
C ALA A 411 -26.61 5.02 9.36
N PHE A 412 -25.53 5.76 9.64
CA PHE A 412 -24.42 5.97 8.72
C PHE A 412 -23.41 4.81 8.69
N ALA A 413 -22.99 4.27 9.84
CA ALA A 413 -22.00 3.18 9.85
C ALA A 413 -22.49 1.89 9.14
N PRO A 414 -23.77 1.46 9.26
CA PRO A 414 -24.33 0.38 8.44
C PRO A 414 -24.37 0.71 6.94
N ARG A 415 -24.61 1.98 6.57
CA ARG A 415 -24.58 2.45 5.17
C ARG A 415 -23.17 2.36 4.57
N VAL A 416 -22.14 2.76 5.33
CA VAL A 416 -20.73 2.62 4.92
C VAL A 416 -20.37 1.13 4.72
N ARG A 417 -20.75 0.26 5.67
CA ARG A 417 -20.60 -1.20 5.56
C ARG A 417 -21.27 -1.77 4.31
N GLU A 418 -22.49 -1.32 3.99
CA GLU A 418 -23.25 -1.79 2.83
C GLU A 418 -22.67 -1.28 1.50
N ALA A 419 -22.22 -0.02 1.45
CA ALA A 419 -21.53 0.52 0.28
C ALA A 419 -20.20 -0.21 0.00
N LEU A 420 -19.41 -0.47 1.05
CA LEU A 420 -18.18 -1.28 0.95
C LEU A 420 -18.50 -2.72 0.49
N ALA A 421 -19.49 -3.38 1.08
CA ALA A 421 -19.88 -4.73 0.69
C ALA A 421 -20.42 -4.82 -0.74
N ALA A 422 -21.15 -3.81 -1.21
CA ALA A 422 -21.65 -3.72 -2.59
C ALA A 422 -20.51 -3.46 -3.60
N GLY A 423 -19.58 -2.56 -3.27
CA GLY A 423 -18.37 -2.32 -4.06
C GLY A 423 -17.53 -3.58 -4.19
N LEU A 424 -17.26 -4.29 -3.08
CA LEU A 424 -16.50 -5.55 -3.10
C LEU A 424 -17.20 -6.66 -3.91
N ALA A 425 -18.53 -6.74 -3.89
CA ALA A 425 -19.28 -7.68 -4.74
C ALA A 425 -19.16 -7.36 -6.24
N GLN A 426 -18.92 -6.09 -6.57
CA GLN A 426 -18.77 -5.54 -7.93
C GLN A 426 -17.31 -5.24 -8.31
N ALA A 427 -16.34 -5.67 -7.50
CA ALA A 427 -14.92 -5.33 -7.65
C ALA A 427 -14.42 -5.61 -9.08
N ALA A 428 -13.81 -4.61 -9.69
CA ALA A 428 -13.26 -4.68 -11.03
C ALA A 428 -11.95 -3.91 -11.04
N PRO A 429 -10.91 -4.36 -11.77
CA PRO A 429 -9.57 -3.78 -11.67
C PRO A 429 -9.61 -2.29 -11.90
N PHE A 430 -9.04 -1.53 -10.97
CA PHE A 430 -9.22 -0.09 -10.86
C PHE A 430 -9.07 0.69 -12.19
N ASP A 431 -8.06 0.36 -13.01
CA ASP A 431 -7.85 0.96 -14.34
C ASP A 431 -9.05 0.81 -15.29
N ARG A 432 -9.78 -0.30 -15.21
CA ARG A 432 -10.98 -0.55 -16.02
C ARG A 432 -12.15 0.29 -15.51
N ILE A 433 -12.23 0.55 -14.20
CA ILE A 433 -13.18 1.52 -13.61
C ILE A 433 -12.83 2.93 -14.11
N VAL A 434 -11.59 3.37 -13.94
CA VAL A 434 -11.10 4.69 -14.41
C VAL A 434 -11.37 4.88 -15.91
N SER A 435 -11.03 3.90 -16.74
CA SER A 435 -11.26 3.95 -18.20
C SER A 435 -12.74 3.99 -18.58
N ALA A 436 -13.62 3.42 -17.75
CA ALA A 436 -15.06 3.35 -18.00
C ALA A 436 -15.84 4.57 -17.51
N VAL A 437 -15.26 5.37 -16.61
CA VAL A 437 -15.92 6.46 -15.86
C VAL A 437 -15.24 7.82 -16.09
N ALA A 438 -13.90 7.86 -16.02
CA ALA A 438 -13.08 9.07 -16.13
C ALA A 438 -12.01 8.93 -17.25
N PRO A 439 -12.41 8.82 -18.53
CA PRO A 439 -11.49 8.56 -19.65
C PRO A 439 -10.53 9.73 -19.97
N ARG A 440 -10.74 10.92 -19.38
CA ARG A 440 -9.78 12.03 -19.42
C ARG A 440 -9.13 12.16 -18.05
N ARG A 441 -7.85 11.84 -17.95
CA ARG A 441 -7.03 11.97 -16.73
C ARG A 441 -6.54 13.42 -16.59
N ALA A 442 -6.52 13.94 -15.36
CA ALA A 442 -5.75 15.14 -15.04
C ALA A 442 -4.28 14.72 -14.78
N PRO A 443 -3.27 15.40 -15.35
CA PRO A 443 -1.87 15.16 -15.00
C PRO A 443 -1.63 15.45 -13.51
N GLY A 444 -0.80 14.64 -12.84
CA GLY A 444 -0.40 14.86 -11.45
C GLY A 444 -1.48 14.64 -10.38
N VAL A 445 -2.65 14.09 -10.73
CA VAL A 445 -3.74 13.83 -9.78
C VAL A 445 -4.22 12.38 -9.87
N HIS A 446 -4.28 11.68 -8.74
CA HIS A 446 -4.83 10.33 -8.69
C HIS A 446 -6.32 10.32 -9.11
N PRO A 447 -6.75 9.41 -10.01
CA PRO A 447 -8.10 9.44 -10.55
C PRO A 447 -9.15 8.99 -9.53
N LEU A 448 -10.37 9.53 -9.65
CA LEU A 448 -11.58 9.22 -8.86
C LEU A 448 -11.54 9.53 -7.35
N PHE A 449 -10.36 9.54 -6.72
CA PHE A 449 -10.14 9.93 -5.33
C PHE A 449 -8.68 10.33 -5.09
N GLN A 450 -8.46 11.21 -4.11
CA GLN A 450 -7.14 11.70 -3.70
C GLN A 450 -6.79 11.27 -2.26
N VAL A 451 -7.74 10.66 -1.55
CA VAL A 451 -7.57 10.16 -0.19
C VAL A 451 -7.74 8.65 -0.18
N LEU A 452 -6.81 7.94 0.45
CA LEU A 452 -6.81 6.49 0.57
C LEU A 452 -7.03 6.05 2.03
N PHE A 453 -7.87 5.05 2.24
CA PHE A 453 -8.00 4.32 3.50
C PHE A 453 -7.42 2.91 3.35
N VAL A 454 -6.55 2.53 4.29
CA VAL A 454 -5.82 1.25 4.28
C VAL A 454 -6.03 0.55 5.63
N GLU A 455 -6.31 -0.75 5.59
CA GLU A 455 -6.32 -1.57 6.81
C GLU A 455 -4.89 -1.98 7.16
N ARG A 456 -4.37 -1.49 8.30
CA ARG A 456 -3.18 -2.08 8.92
C ARG A 456 -3.63 -3.36 9.59
N THR A 457 -3.14 -4.50 9.11
CA THR A 457 -3.24 -5.73 9.90
C THR A 457 -2.24 -5.59 11.04
N GLU A 458 -2.70 -5.61 12.29
CA GLU A 458 -1.76 -5.85 13.38
C GLU A 458 -1.19 -7.27 13.18
N VAL A 459 0.12 -7.34 12.98
CA VAL A 459 0.85 -8.61 13.11
C VAL A 459 0.62 -9.09 14.54
N ALA A 460 0.51 -10.41 14.73
CA ALA A 460 0.28 -11.01 16.05
C ALA A 460 1.31 -10.53 17.08
N ALA A 461 1.06 -10.73 18.38
CA ALA A 461 1.87 -10.13 19.45
C ALA A 461 3.39 -10.44 19.42
N ASP A 462 3.79 -11.45 18.62
CA ASP A 462 5.17 -11.84 18.34
C ASP A 462 5.84 -10.91 17.28
N GLY A 463 5.06 -10.22 16.45
CA GLY A 463 5.50 -9.18 15.50
C GLY A 463 6.27 -9.69 14.27
N PRO A 464 6.70 -8.79 13.37
CA PRO A 464 7.60 -9.10 12.24
C PRO A 464 9.02 -9.57 12.64
N GLY A 465 9.31 -9.71 13.94
CA GLY A 465 10.64 -9.94 14.47
C GLY A 465 10.79 -11.13 15.43
N ALA A 466 9.73 -11.66 16.02
CA ALA A 466 9.88 -12.93 16.75
C ALA A 466 10.27 -14.06 15.78
N GLY A 467 11.19 -14.90 16.24
CA GLY A 467 11.62 -16.07 15.49
C GLY A 467 12.72 -15.81 14.47
N TRP A 468 13.62 -14.85 14.70
CA TRP A 468 14.97 -14.89 14.12
C TRP A 468 15.91 -15.82 14.88
N GLY A 469 15.74 -15.95 16.20
CA GLY A 469 16.49 -16.89 17.05
C GLY A 469 16.49 -16.44 18.51
N PRO A 470 17.22 -17.13 19.40
CA PRO A 470 17.50 -16.64 20.75
C PRO A 470 18.68 -15.65 20.81
N GLU A 471 19.40 -15.48 19.69
CA GLU A 471 20.61 -14.64 19.58
C GLU A 471 20.38 -13.36 18.75
N LEU A 472 19.21 -13.21 18.15
CA LEU A 472 18.83 -12.07 17.30
C LEU A 472 17.45 -11.57 17.72
N ASP A 473 17.44 -10.46 18.46
CA ASP A 473 16.22 -9.67 18.70
C ASP A 473 15.91 -8.87 17.44
N ALA A 474 14.63 -8.83 17.04
CA ALA A 474 14.22 -8.10 15.86
C ALA A 474 12.94 -7.29 16.07
N ALA A 475 12.91 -6.10 15.48
CA ALA A 475 11.79 -5.15 15.59
C ALA A 475 11.52 -4.44 14.24
N PRO A 476 10.28 -3.99 13.95
CA PRO A 476 9.99 -3.21 12.75
C PRO A 476 10.79 -1.91 12.70
N TRP A 477 11.33 -1.58 11.54
CA TRP A 477 12.12 -0.36 11.29
C TRP A 477 11.77 0.21 9.90
N GLY A 478 12.02 1.51 9.69
CA GLY A 478 11.94 2.14 8.36
C GLY A 478 10.56 2.15 7.68
N GLN A 479 9.44 1.83 8.36
CA GLN A 479 8.09 1.81 7.77
C GLN A 479 7.50 3.21 7.48
N GLU A 480 8.15 3.99 6.62
CA GLU A 480 7.45 5.06 5.90
C GLU A 480 6.72 4.47 4.70
N VAL A 481 5.38 4.43 4.78
CA VAL A 481 4.53 4.09 3.63
C VAL A 481 4.72 5.18 2.57
N ASP A 482 5.07 4.83 1.33
CA ASP A 482 5.07 5.82 0.25
C ASP A 482 3.63 6.24 -0.10
N GLY A 483 3.22 7.36 0.48
CA GLY A 483 1.92 8.00 0.23
C GLY A 483 1.93 9.01 -0.91
N SER A 484 3.04 9.21 -1.62
CA SER A 484 3.23 10.34 -2.57
C SER A 484 2.22 10.39 -3.71
N ALA A 485 1.61 9.26 -4.07
CA ALA A 485 0.54 9.17 -5.07
C ALA A 485 -0.83 9.71 -4.60
N TYR A 486 -0.96 10.15 -3.33
CA TYR A 486 -2.21 10.60 -2.72
C TYR A 486 -2.01 11.86 -1.88
N ASP A 487 -3.02 12.73 -1.81
CA ASP A 487 -3.01 13.90 -0.91
C ASP A 487 -2.94 13.46 0.57
N LEU A 488 -3.63 12.36 0.92
CA LEU A 488 -3.63 11.80 2.27
C LEU A 488 -3.92 10.30 2.26
N VAL A 489 -3.10 9.52 2.95
CA VAL A 489 -3.32 8.10 3.25
C VAL A 489 -3.59 7.95 4.75
N LEU A 490 -4.75 7.40 5.13
CA LEU A 490 -5.00 6.92 6.48
C LEU A 490 -4.87 5.40 6.52
N ALA A 491 -3.80 4.92 7.16
CA ALA A 491 -3.60 3.52 7.47
C ALA A 491 -4.06 3.26 8.91
N ALA A 492 -5.08 2.42 9.10
CA ALA A 492 -5.74 2.20 10.39
C ALA A 492 -5.71 0.72 10.80
N GLY A 493 -5.16 0.43 11.98
CA GLY A 493 -5.10 -0.92 12.58
C GLY A 493 -5.93 -1.00 13.85
N VAL A 494 -6.41 -2.20 14.20
CA VAL A 494 -7.28 -2.39 15.38
C VAL A 494 -6.91 -3.64 16.17
N GLY A 495 -6.45 -3.43 17.39
CA GLY A 495 -5.90 -4.42 18.29
C GLY A 495 -6.68 -4.62 19.59
N PRO A 496 -6.10 -5.35 20.56
CA PRO A 496 -6.67 -5.51 21.89
C PRO A 496 -6.73 -4.18 22.67
N GLU A 497 -5.77 -3.29 22.38
CA GLU A 497 -5.46 -2.07 23.12
C GLU A 497 -6.07 -0.79 22.50
N GLY A 498 -6.85 -0.94 21.42
CA GLY A 498 -7.50 0.16 20.71
C GLY A 498 -7.32 0.11 19.21
N ALA A 499 -7.19 1.28 18.58
CA ALA A 499 -6.81 1.39 17.18
C ALA A 499 -5.64 2.37 17.01
N GLU A 500 -4.67 1.99 16.19
CA GLU A 500 -3.62 2.86 15.70
C GLU A 500 -4.07 3.52 14.38
N LEU A 501 -3.89 4.82 14.27
CA LEU A 501 -4.12 5.60 13.05
C LEU A 501 -2.77 6.21 12.62
N VAL A 502 -2.31 5.87 11.42
CA VAL A 502 -1.11 6.47 10.81
C VAL A 502 -1.54 7.23 9.55
N LEU A 503 -1.28 8.54 9.54
CA LEU A 503 -1.62 9.46 8.45
C LEU A 503 -0.35 9.84 7.69
N THR A 504 -0.24 9.44 6.42
CA THR A 504 0.84 9.82 5.52
C THR A 504 0.36 10.85 4.50
N TYR A 505 1.17 11.88 4.23
CA TYR A 505 0.87 12.96 3.28
C TYR A 505 2.17 13.49 2.64
N PRO A 506 2.12 14.10 1.44
CA PRO A 506 3.25 14.83 0.86
C PRO A 506 3.57 16.10 1.66
N CYS A 507 4.84 16.32 1.99
CA CYS A 507 5.30 17.48 2.79
C CYS A 507 5.01 18.82 2.11
N GLU A 508 5.05 18.86 0.78
CA GLU A 508 4.72 20.03 -0.04
C GLU A 508 3.23 20.39 -0.03
N ARG A 509 2.34 19.42 0.27
CA ARG A 509 0.89 19.56 0.13
C ARG A 509 0.23 20.09 1.40
N PHE A 510 0.62 19.60 2.58
CA PHE A 510 0.01 19.97 3.86
C PHE A 510 1.05 20.20 4.96
N ALA A 511 0.80 21.19 5.82
CA ALA A 511 1.57 21.46 7.03
C ALA A 511 1.33 20.36 8.08
N ARG A 512 2.41 19.92 8.76
CA ARG A 512 2.35 18.87 9.80
C ARG A 512 1.38 19.19 10.93
N THR A 513 1.26 20.47 11.30
CA THR A 513 0.31 21.01 12.28
C THR A 513 -1.15 20.75 11.88
N ALA A 514 -1.49 20.93 10.60
CA ALA A 514 -2.86 20.72 10.12
C ALA A 514 -3.24 19.24 10.03
N VAL A 515 -2.29 18.36 9.67
CA VAL A 515 -2.53 16.91 9.67
C VAL A 515 -2.60 16.35 11.11
N ALA A 516 -1.78 16.87 12.03
CA ALA A 516 -1.93 16.58 13.47
C ALA A 516 -3.31 17.00 14.00
N GLY A 517 -3.73 18.24 13.73
CA GLY A 517 -5.05 18.73 14.12
C GLY A 517 -6.22 17.95 13.50
N PHE A 518 -6.06 17.43 12.27
CA PHE A 518 -7.02 16.50 11.65
C PHE A 518 -7.04 15.14 12.38
N ALA A 519 -5.89 14.59 12.75
CA ALA A 519 -5.80 13.31 13.46
C ALA A 519 -6.42 13.41 14.87
N ASP A 520 -6.13 14.48 15.61
CA ASP A 520 -6.75 14.76 16.91
C ASP A 520 -8.28 14.93 16.78
N ALA A 521 -8.73 15.69 15.78
CA ALA A 521 -10.16 15.87 15.49
C ALA A 521 -10.85 14.56 15.10
N LEU A 522 -10.14 13.59 14.49
CA LEU A 522 -10.66 12.27 14.18
C LEU A 522 -10.84 11.42 15.45
N VAL A 523 -9.86 11.42 16.35
CA VAL A 523 -9.96 10.71 17.64
C VAL A 523 -11.08 11.32 18.51
N GLU A 524 -11.16 12.65 18.58
CA GLU A 524 -12.24 13.35 19.30
C GLU A 524 -13.61 13.02 18.69
N LEU A 525 -13.74 13.11 17.37
CA LEU A 525 -14.99 12.79 16.67
C LEU A 525 -15.44 11.34 16.91
N LEU A 526 -14.52 10.37 16.85
CA LEU A 526 -14.84 8.97 17.13
C LEU A 526 -15.36 8.77 18.57
N ALA A 527 -14.79 9.46 19.55
CA ALA A 527 -15.30 9.43 20.93
C ALA A 527 -16.72 10.05 21.03
N LEU A 528 -16.93 11.22 20.42
CA LEU A 528 -18.23 11.92 20.43
C LEU A 528 -19.34 11.13 19.71
N LEU A 529 -19.01 10.44 18.60
CA LEU A 529 -19.94 9.56 17.88
C LEU A 529 -20.30 8.31 18.70
N ALA A 530 -19.39 7.84 19.57
CA ALA A 530 -19.63 6.72 20.48
C ALA A 530 -20.53 7.10 21.67
N GLU A 531 -20.50 8.36 22.10
CA GLU A 531 -21.39 8.91 23.14
C GLU A 531 -22.79 9.26 22.60
N ARG A 532 -22.87 9.78 21.38
CA ARG A 532 -24.09 10.36 20.78
C ARG A 532 -24.43 9.72 19.43
N PRO A 533 -24.60 8.39 19.34
CA PRO A 533 -24.80 7.69 18.07
C PRO A 533 -26.12 8.02 17.36
N GLU A 534 -27.11 8.51 18.11
CA GLU A 534 -28.43 8.95 17.61
C GLU A 534 -28.44 10.42 17.13
N ALA A 535 -27.39 11.20 17.43
CA ALA A 535 -27.35 12.60 17.02
C ALA A 535 -27.05 12.72 15.53
N ALA A 536 -27.76 13.63 14.85
CA ALA A 536 -27.47 14.00 13.47
C ALA A 536 -26.01 14.47 13.34
N LEU A 537 -25.33 14.05 12.28
CA LEU A 537 -23.89 14.22 12.13
C LEU A 537 -23.44 15.68 12.08
N SER A 538 -24.28 16.65 11.69
CA SER A 538 -23.99 18.09 11.79
C SER A 538 -23.97 18.65 13.22
N GLY A 539 -24.59 17.95 14.17
CA GLY A 539 -24.65 18.30 15.60
C GLY A 539 -23.45 17.81 16.41
N VAL A 540 -22.77 16.74 15.97
CA VAL A 540 -21.64 16.11 16.67
C VAL A 540 -20.33 16.87 16.40
N ARG A 541 -20.20 18.07 16.98
CA ARG A 541 -19.05 18.97 16.75
C ARG A 541 -17.88 18.66 17.69
N THR A 542 -16.69 18.64 17.10
CA THR A 542 -15.40 18.65 17.80
C THR A 542 -15.16 20.00 18.47
N ALA A 543 -14.53 19.99 19.64
CA ALA A 543 -14.18 21.16 20.44
C ALA A 543 -12.72 21.60 20.24
N GLY A 544 -11.87 20.77 19.61
CA GLY A 544 -10.49 21.12 19.28
C GLY A 544 -10.34 22.41 18.46
N PRO A 545 -9.13 23.03 18.45
CA PRO A 545 -8.87 24.28 17.74
C PRO A 545 -8.98 24.15 16.22
N TRP A 546 -8.84 22.92 15.70
CA TRP A 546 -9.04 22.60 14.29
C TRP A 546 -10.49 22.91 13.87
N ARG A 547 -10.64 23.87 12.95
CA ARG A 547 -11.90 24.18 12.28
C ARG A 547 -11.83 23.66 10.84
N PRO A 548 -12.90 23.05 10.31
CA PRO A 548 -12.95 22.79 8.87
C PRO A 548 -12.79 24.12 8.12
N PRO A 549 -11.99 24.16 7.04
CA PRO A 549 -11.82 25.36 6.23
C PRO A 549 -13.18 25.88 5.77
N VAL A 550 -13.41 27.19 5.90
CA VAL A 550 -14.57 27.81 5.23
C VAL A 550 -14.24 27.81 3.74
N PRO A 551 -14.97 27.06 2.88
CA PRO A 551 -14.68 27.05 1.46
C PRO A 551 -14.81 28.48 0.93
N PRO A 552 -13.88 28.94 0.06
CA PRO A 552 -13.95 30.30 -0.48
C PRO A 552 -15.30 30.51 -1.17
N PRO A 553 -15.96 31.67 -0.98
CA PRO A 553 -17.31 31.89 -1.47
C PRO A 553 -17.35 31.65 -2.97
N THR A 554 -18.30 30.82 -3.41
CA THR A 554 -18.47 30.40 -4.81
C THR A 554 -18.82 31.59 -5.70
N ARG A 555 -17.79 32.31 -6.11
CA ARG A 555 -17.88 33.49 -6.96
C ARG A 555 -18.56 33.07 -8.26
N PRO A 556 -19.79 33.56 -8.57
CA PRO A 556 -20.49 33.15 -9.77
C PRO A 556 -19.61 33.48 -10.99
N ALA A 557 -19.49 32.52 -11.91
CA ALA A 557 -18.62 32.64 -13.08
C ALA A 557 -19.01 33.91 -13.85
N ARG A 558 -18.10 34.89 -13.93
CA ARG A 558 -18.37 36.14 -14.64
C ARG A 558 -18.57 35.77 -16.11
N PRO A 559 -19.73 36.09 -16.74
CA PRO A 559 -20.00 35.68 -18.11
C PRO A 559 -18.90 36.18 -19.03
N ALA A 560 -18.31 35.28 -19.81
CA ALA A 560 -17.27 35.61 -20.77
C ALA A 560 -17.83 36.58 -21.81
N ARG A 561 -17.13 37.70 -22.07
CA ARG A 561 -17.43 38.53 -23.23
C ARG A 561 -17.09 37.72 -24.49
N PRO A 562 -17.97 37.67 -25.50
CA PRO A 562 -17.65 36.98 -26.76
C PRO A 562 -16.55 37.76 -27.49
N THR A 563 -15.42 37.11 -27.74
CA THR A 563 -14.40 37.56 -28.70
C THR A 563 -14.69 36.96 -30.06
N ALA A 564 -14.61 37.78 -31.11
CA ALA A 564 -14.86 37.36 -32.49
C ALA A 564 -13.76 36.39 -33.00
N PRO A 565 -14.07 35.50 -33.96
CA PRO A 565 -13.10 34.52 -34.46
C PRO A 565 -12.12 35.13 -35.47
N THR A 566 -10.85 34.69 -35.39
CA THR A 566 -9.82 34.94 -36.41
C THR A 566 -9.46 33.61 -37.07
N ALA A 567 -9.38 33.59 -38.41
CA ALA A 567 -9.11 32.39 -39.20
C ALA A 567 -7.63 31.97 -39.17
N PRO A 568 -7.30 30.68 -39.44
CA PRO A 568 -5.93 30.18 -39.45
C PRO A 568 -5.18 30.51 -40.75
N THR A 569 -3.85 30.60 -40.68
CA THR A 569 -2.96 30.71 -41.84
C THR A 569 -1.89 29.63 -41.80
N ALA A 570 -1.62 28.99 -42.95
CA ALA A 570 -0.62 27.94 -43.11
C ALA A 570 0.78 28.52 -43.48
N PRO A 571 1.89 27.75 -43.34
CA PRO A 571 3.25 28.30 -43.46
C PRO A 571 3.80 28.30 -44.90
N THR A 572 4.78 29.16 -45.18
CA THR A 572 5.64 29.06 -46.38
C THR A 572 7.00 29.77 -46.15
N ALA A 573 8.09 29.14 -46.60
CA ALA A 573 9.43 29.72 -46.79
C ALA A 573 9.59 30.14 -48.29
N PRO A 574 10.72 30.67 -48.85
CA PRO A 574 12.13 30.65 -48.38
C PRO A 574 12.95 31.94 -48.64
N GLY A 575 14.28 31.89 -48.48
CA GLY A 575 15.22 32.85 -49.11
C GLY A 575 16.43 33.25 -48.23
N ALA A 576 17.63 33.32 -48.83
CA ALA A 576 18.88 33.76 -48.18
C ALA A 576 19.37 35.13 -48.73
N PRO A 577 20.46 35.71 -48.18
CA PRO A 577 21.72 35.58 -48.94
C PRO A 577 23.03 35.42 -48.13
N THR A 578 24.07 35.08 -48.91
CA THR A 578 25.54 34.96 -48.75
C THR A 578 26.32 36.14 -48.11
N ALA A 579 27.65 36.11 -47.86
CA ALA A 579 28.66 35.07 -47.51
C ALA A 579 30.09 35.70 -47.53
N ALA A 580 31.02 35.26 -46.64
CA ALA A 580 32.50 35.40 -46.71
C ALA A 580 33.12 34.59 -45.54
N GLU A 581 33.77 33.43 -45.70
CA GLU A 581 35.11 33.11 -46.26
C GLU A 581 36.27 33.06 -45.23
N ARG A 582 36.43 31.83 -44.66
CA ARG A 582 37.64 30.98 -44.38
C ARG A 582 39.07 31.55 -44.55
N PRO A 583 40.12 30.96 -43.91
CA PRO A 583 40.28 29.57 -43.41
C PRO A 583 40.69 29.47 -41.91
N GLY A 584 40.92 28.31 -41.30
CA GLY A 584 40.72 26.90 -41.71
C GLY A 584 41.67 25.95 -40.96
N ALA A 585 41.12 24.92 -40.31
CA ALA A 585 41.83 23.81 -39.66
C ALA A 585 40.92 22.57 -39.68
N GLU A 586 41.50 21.37 -39.67
CA GLU A 586 40.78 20.11 -39.91
C GLU A 586 40.09 19.54 -38.67
N CYS A 587 39.06 18.71 -38.89
CA CYS A 587 38.51 17.85 -37.85
C CYS A 587 39.44 16.66 -37.59
N PRO A 588 39.78 16.35 -36.34
CA PRO A 588 40.06 14.98 -35.92
C PRO A 588 38.80 14.12 -36.09
N GLU A 589 39.00 12.82 -36.27
CA GLU A 589 37.92 11.84 -36.44
C GLU A 589 37.25 11.50 -35.10
N ALA A 590 36.16 10.74 -35.14
CA ALA A 590 35.43 10.35 -33.92
C ALA A 590 36.24 9.34 -33.10
N GLU A 591 36.91 9.82 -32.05
CA GLU A 591 37.42 8.97 -30.98
C GLU A 591 36.24 8.27 -30.29
N ARG A 592 36.25 6.93 -30.33
CA ARG A 592 35.45 6.14 -29.39
C ARG A 592 36.07 6.33 -28.01
N GLU A 593 35.29 6.81 -27.04
CA GLU A 593 35.72 6.73 -25.64
C GLU A 593 36.09 5.26 -25.30
N PRO A 594 37.22 5.03 -24.61
CA PRO A 594 37.64 3.68 -24.28
C PRO A 594 36.71 3.09 -23.23
N ALA A 595 36.01 2.01 -23.58
CA ALA A 595 35.29 1.20 -22.61
C ALA A 595 36.29 0.58 -21.62
N GLY A 596 36.18 0.98 -20.35
CA GLY A 596 37.07 0.59 -19.27
C GLY A 596 36.64 1.21 -17.94
N PRO A 597 37.13 0.69 -16.80
CA PRO A 597 36.53 0.95 -15.49
C PRO A 597 36.52 2.43 -15.09
N VAL A 598 37.51 3.23 -15.50
CA VAL A 598 37.55 4.68 -15.20
C VAL A 598 36.41 5.45 -15.88
N ALA A 599 36.00 5.07 -17.10
CA ALA A 599 34.88 5.70 -17.79
C ALA A 599 33.53 5.34 -17.13
N GLU A 600 33.41 4.11 -16.62
CA GLU A 600 32.24 3.67 -15.85
C GLU A 600 32.19 4.32 -14.46
N LEU A 601 33.36 4.57 -13.83
CA LEU A 601 33.46 5.35 -12.60
C LEU A 601 33.12 6.84 -12.82
N ARG A 602 33.53 7.45 -13.95
CA ARG A 602 33.05 8.80 -14.33
C ARG A 602 31.52 8.85 -14.42
N ALA A 603 30.91 7.85 -15.07
CA ALA A 603 29.45 7.74 -15.15
C ALA A 603 28.82 7.62 -13.75
N LEU A 604 29.36 6.75 -12.87
CA LEU A 604 28.87 6.60 -11.49
C LEU A 604 28.94 7.90 -10.67
N TRP A 605 30.04 8.64 -10.73
CA TRP A 605 30.14 9.95 -10.07
C TRP A 605 29.08 10.92 -10.62
N GLY A 606 28.91 10.97 -11.95
CA GLY A 606 27.91 11.83 -12.60
C GLY A 606 26.46 11.47 -12.23
N GLU A 607 26.13 10.18 -12.19
CA GLU A 607 24.84 9.65 -11.76
C GLU A 607 24.51 9.94 -10.28
N VAL A 608 25.51 9.90 -9.40
CA VAL A 608 25.32 10.12 -7.95
C VAL A 608 25.30 11.60 -7.59
N LEU A 609 26.14 12.42 -8.22
CA LEU A 609 26.20 13.86 -8.00
C LEU A 609 25.17 14.65 -8.82
N GLY A 610 24.48 14.02 -9.77
CA GLY A 610 23.53 14.68 -10.67
C GLY A 610 24.21 15.63 -11.67
N ARG A 611 25.39 15.25 -12.19
CA ARG A 611 26.26 16.10 -13.02
C ARG A 611 26.63 15.40 -14.34
N GLU A 612 26.36 16.05 -15.46
CA GLU A 612 26.91 15.65 -16.75
C GLU A 612 28.38 16.10 -16.88
N GLY A 613 29.22 15.29 -17.53
CA GLY A 613 30.60 15.67 -17.89
C GLY A 613 31.62 15.65 -16.75
N VAL A 614 31.47 14.76 -15.76
CA VAL A 614 32.50 14.53 -14.73
C VAL A 614 33.81 14.06 -15.35
N GLY A 615 34.92 14.72 -15.01
CA GLY A 615 36.26 14.39 -15.47
C GLY A 615 36.95 13.27 -14.68
N ASP A 616 38.00 12.68 -15.26
CA ASP A 616 38.78 11.58 -14.66
C ASP A 616 39.44 11.97 -13.31
N HIS A 617 39.59 13.27 -13.04
CA HIS A 617 40.24 13.84 -11.86
C HIS A 617 39.32 14.73 -11.02
N ASP A 618 38.00 14.67 -11.25
CA ASP A 618 37.01 15.42 -10.48
C ASP A 618 36.84 14.81 -9.08
N ASP A 619 37.07 15.62 -8.04
CA ASP A 619 37.04 15.19 -6.64
C ASP A 619 35.60 15.11 -6.11
N LEU A 620 35.23 13.94 -5.58
CA LEU A 620 33.91 13.62 -5.05
C LEU A 620 33.40 14.67 -4.06
N PHE A 621 34.24 15.05 -3.09
CA PHE A 621 33.87 15.94 -2.00
C PHE A 621 33.88 17.40 -2.44
N ALA A 622 34.83 17.79 -3.30
CA ALA A 622 34.89 19.12 -3.90
C ALA A 622 33.65 19.45 -4.77
N HIS A 623 32.96 18.43 -5.28
CA HIS A 623 31.73 18.58 -6.07
C HIS A 623 30.44 18.31 -5.30
N GLY A 624 30.50 18.24 -3.97
CA GLY A 624 29.34 18.15 -3.07
C GLY A 624 28.92 16.73 -2.72
N GLY A 625 29.76 15.74 -2.98
CA GLY A 625 29.58 14.40 -2.44
C GLY A 625 29.77 14.38 -0.92
N ASP A 626 28.83 13.76 -0.22
CA ASP A 626 28.84 13.56 1.23
C ASP A 626 28.98 12.06 1.58
N SER A 627 28.80 11.70 2.85
CA SER A 627 28.81 10.29 3.30
C SER A 627 27.76 9.42 2.59
N LEU A 628 26.64 10.00 2.14
CA LEU A 628 25.61 9.28 1.38
C LEU A 628 26.02 9.11 -0.10
N ALA A 629 26.70 10.08 -0.70
CA ALA A 629 27.28 9.96 -2.04
C ALA A 629 28.38 8.89 -2.08
N VAL A 630 29.29 8.88 -1.10
CA VAL A 630 30.31 7.82 -0.93
C VAL A 630 29.65 6.44 -0.90
N VAL A 631 28.59 6.28 -0.09
CA VAL A 631 27.86 5.01 0.02
C VAL A 631 27.12 4.62 -1.27
N ARG A 632 26.45 5.56 -1.93
CA ARG A 632 25.78 5.33 -3.21
C ARG A 632 26.74 4.83 -4.27
N ILE A 633 27.95 5.39 -4.31
CA ILE A 633 28.98 4.96 -5.24
C ILE A 633 29.53 3.59 -4.83
N ALA A 634 29.86 3.37 -3.56
CA ALA A 634 30.33 2.07 -3.06
C ALA A 634 29.35 0.93 -3.41
N ALA A 635 28.07 1.11 -3.11
CA ALA A 635 27.02 0.14 -3.44
C ALA A 635 26.93 -0.12 -4.95
N ARG A 636 26.96 0.92 -5.79
CA ARG A 636 26.91 0.78 -7.26
C ARG A 636 28.21 0.23 -7.87
N ILE A 637 29.33 0.30 -7.15
CA ILE A 637 30.59 -0.36 -7.51
C ILE A 637 30.50 -1.86 -7.24
N VAL A 638 29.93 -2.28 -6.10
CA VAL A 638 29.58 -3.69 -5.84
C VAL A 638 28.65 -4.22 -6.93
N GLU A 639 27.63 -3.46 -7.33
CA GLU A 639 26.70 -3.84 -8.42
C GLU A 639 27.38 -4.02 -9.79
N ARG A 640 28.24 -3.08 -10.20
CA ARG A 640 28.81 -3.07 -11.57
C ARG A 640 30.06 -3.92 -11.72
N PHE A 641 30.88 -4.03 -10.68
CA PHE A 641 32.18 -4.68 -10.74
C PHE A 641 32.30 -5.94 -9.87
N GLY A 642 31.38 -6.16 -8.92
CA GLY A 642 31.41 -7.32 -8.01
C GLY A 642 32.50 -7.22 -6.91
N VAL A 643 33.16 -6.07 -6.78
CA VAL A 643 34.23 -5.81 -5.82
C VAL A 643 33.67 -5.07 -4.62
N ASP A 644 33.92 -5.58 -3.41
CA ASP A 644 33.60 -4.86 -2.16
C ASP A 644 34.72 -3.85 -1.85
N VAL A 645 34.34 -2.61 -1.55
CA VAL A 645 35.29 -1.49 -1.46
C VAL A 645 35.06 -0.68 -0.18
N PRO A 646 36.05 -0.62 0.73
CA PRO A 646 35.89 0.08 2.00
C PRO A 646 35.73 1.59 1.77
N ALA A 647 34.80 2.21 2.52
CA ALA A 647 34.51 3.64 2.40
C ALA A 647 35.74 4.55 2.59
N SER A 648 36.79 4.10 3.30
CA SER A 648 38.06 4.81 3.45
C SER A 648 38.77 5.08 2.12
N ALA A 649 38.62 4.18 1.13
CA ALA A 649 39.23 4.34 -0.19
C ALA A 649 38.78 5.62 -0.91
N PHE A 650 37.55 6.09 -0.66
CA PHE A 650 37.04 7.31 -1.26
C PHE A 650 37.74 8.55 -0.70
N PHE A 651 38.18 8.52 0.55
CA PHE A 651 38.97 9.60 1.16
C PHE A 651 40.45 9.54 0.76
N GLU A 652 40.96 8.35 0.41
CA GLU A 652 42.32 8.14 -0.10
C GLU A 652 42.46 8.44 -1.60
N SER A 653 41.38 8.33 -2.39
CA SER A 653 41.38 8.53 -3.84
C SER A 653 40.01 9.00 -4.37
N PRO A 654 39.56 10.23 -4.06
CA PRO A 654 38.21 10.74 -4.35
C PRO A 654 37.85 10.97 -5.83
N THR A 655 38.70 10.56 -6.78
CA THR A 655 38.55 10.84 -8.22
C THR A 655 38.38 9.56 -9.03
N PRO A 656 37.62 9.55 -10.14
CA PRO A 656 37.39 8.34 -10.95
C PRO A 656 38.67 7.60 -11.37
N ALA A 657 39.74 8.30 -11.77
CA ALA A 657 41.00 7.67 -12.15
C ALA A 657 41.81 7.14 -10.96
N GLY A 658 41.82 7.87 -9.83
CA GLY A 658 42.46 7.37 -8.60
C GLY A 658 41.74 6.13 -8.08
N PHE A 659 40.40 6.16 -8.07
CA PHE A 659 39.58 5.05 -7.63
C PHE A 659 39.67 3.83 -8.56
N GLY A 660 39.87 4.04 -9.87
CA GLY A 660 40.14 2.95 -10.81
C GLY A 660 41.39 2.13 -10.47
N ALA A 661 42.43 2.77 -9.92
CA ALA A 661 43.62 2.07 -9.43
C ALA A 661 43.35 1.29 -8.12
N VAL A 662 42.50 1.81 -7.24
CA VAL A 662 42.05 1.08 -6.04
C VAL A 662 41.21 -0.15 -6.42
N LEU A 663 40.28 0.02 -7.36
CA LEU A 663 39.42 -1.05 -7.85
C LEU A 663 40.25 -2.20 -8.45
N ALA A 664 41.25 -1.88 -9.27
CA ALA A 664 42.17 -2.88 -9.84
C ALA A 664 42.91 -3.66 -8.74
N ARG A 665 43.49 -2.97 -7.74
CA ARG A 665 44.18 -3.62 -6.62
C ARG A 665 43.25 -4.55 -5.84
N LEU A 666 42.05 -4.11 -5.49
CA LEU A 666 41.07 -4.92 -4.76
C LEU A 666 40.58 -6.12 -5.58
N THR A 667 40.48 -5.97 -6.91
CA THR A 667 40.16 -7.09 -7.82
C THR A 667 41.28 -8.14 -7.82
N GLU A 668 42.55 -7.73 -7.84
CA GLU A 668 43.70 -8.65 -7.75
C GLU A 668 43.78 -9.32 -6.37
N GLU A 669 43.50 -8.60 -5.29
CA GLU A 669 43.47 -9.13 -3.91
C GLU A 669 42.33 -10.16 -3.74
N GLN A 670 41.13 -9.90 -4.26
CA GLN A 670 40.00 -10.86 -4.25
C GLN A 670 40.21 -12.07 -5.17
N GLN A 671 41.10 -12.01 -6.16
CA GLN A 671 41.42 -13.16 -7.04
C GLN A 671 42.49 -14.10 -6.47
N HIS A 672 43.13 -13.73 -5.35
CA HIS A 672 44.18 -14.52 -4.68
C HIS A 672 43.76 -15.01 -3.27
N ALA A 673 42.48 -14.85 -2.92
CA ALA A 673 41.86 -15.31 -1.67
C ALA A 673 41.02 -16.58 -1.90
#